data_AF-A0A9P6ESF6-F1
#
_entry.id   AF-A0A9P6ESF6-F1
#
_cell.length_a   1.000
_cell.length_b   1.000
_cell.length_c   1.000
_cell.angle_alpha   90.00
_cell.angle_beta   90.00
_cell.angle_gamma   90.00
#
_symmetry.space_group_name_H-M   'P 1'
#
loop_
_entity.id
_entity.type
_entity.pdbx_description
1 polymer ?
#
loop_
_entity_poly.entity_id
_entity_poly.type
_entity_poly.pdbx_seq_one_letter_code
_entity_poly.pdbx_strand_id
1 'polypeptide(L)'
;MHDRPKRRAAKISAAKMAKGYSTNSESGEDWSMCSNSDGEEQSQESDFEERSDILSDRKRKPTATSARPAKRQQVSRRPVKVVAENSSAFETLPNHGKSKTQGKLSLFPTMPMDILFAVFSSLEPKDILNLARTTQAFRDVLMTKHATTVWKAARESIGAPDCPPIISEPHWASLLLGHICQSCGAKNVHQVEYTLLRRACKSCKNICLVSTTKVKKLYPRINETTLEMLPYLKKNASQNKWYWDDDIKEMLVKIAKLNTDIRKRVPEAQNAMKEFTKVRRATIKRLTQIKATWINFEIDYQEARYERENDLGEKRLELIQERFVALGYQIEDLIFLDGFSVCTRPSELTDRAWQSIRKDLEPAIIHNREERLEWSQQHLRCERRKLIDERYAEFRRSIPSKEWKYLPRTLDICLLEPFAKLVTSKSTVKISAKTLDEPFKSLSKLLKTVDAELQDHLLELLPGSKAMKTKTRASTSTVLKQLNLAHSMFQCQQRQYSPCSWLIGWDAISSHHCNEENEGLRFAAKTFTYQRRIAYSSRASTFADLVINAAGLDPMNATVQDMDQLDLRFACNCVTYPKQAPGYQWQALIEHLMKYDNSRYFSHPKSPEVQVLSDTKTQDIKAQEKVHSMWTRPSWICGHCAEFGLSNCKDRSTVETHVEDKHDITDPIQGTDILYFTRVAESFVPLPTVVAEPRPETSIAPESTSSSNLPQKHEEVFVCLRCGESAYKSRQQYNLKAIQAHLLSKHQVPAAKKDIDYRIKSP
;
A
#
# COMPACT_ATOMS: atom_id res chain seq x y z
N MET A 1 29.61 22.12 22.22
CA MET A 1 28.27 22.18 22.83
C MET A 1 27.24 22.21 21.72
N HIS A 2 26.39 21.19 21.62
CA HIS A 2 24.96 21.27 21.27
C HIS A 2 24.42 19.85 21.17
N ASP A 3 23.62 19.45 22.16
CA ASP A 3 22.90 18.18 22.14
C ASP A 3 21.98 18.08 20.93
N ARG A 4 21.99 16.91 20.27
CA ARG A 4 20.86 16.46 19.44
C ARG A 4 20.13 15.33 20.17
N PRO A 5 18.79 15.39 20.27
CA PRO A 5 18.05 14.40 21.03
C PRO A 5 18.09 13.03 20.36
N LYS A 6 18.55 12.02 21.10
CA LYS A 6 18.47 10.61 20.69
C LYS A 6 17.01 10.21 20.52
N ARG A 7 16.53 10.08 19.28
CA ARG A 7 15.23 9.46 18.97
C ARG A 7 15.30 7.95 19.26
N ARG A 8 15.04 7.56 20.51
CA ARG A 8 14.76 6.16 20.88
C ARG A 8 13.50 5.69 20.15
N ALA A 9 13.68 4.83 19.14
CA ALA A 9 12.58 4.10 18.52
C ALA A 9 12.13 2.94 19.43
N ALA A 10 11.38 3.28 20.49
CA ALA A 10 10.88 2.30 21.45
C ALA A 10 9.73 1.46 20.86
N LYS A 11 10.05 0.31 20.27
CA LYS A 11 9.06 -0.77 20.06
C LYS A 11 8.86 -1.54 21.37
N ILE A 12 8.02 -1.01 22.26
CA ILE A 12 7.59 -1.70 23.47
C ILE A 12 6.29 -2.46 23.18
N SER A 13 6.29 -3.76 23.42
CA SER A 13 5.09 -4.61 23.35
C SER A 13 4.09 -4.23 24.44
N ALA A 14 2.82 -4.04 24.08
CA ALA A 14 1.76 -3.69 25.01
C ALA A 14 1.40 -4.84 25.98
N ALA A 15 2.05 -4.89 27.15
CA ALA A 15 1.57 -5.61 28.33
C ALA A 15 2.28 -5.16 29.63
N LYS A 16 1.52 -4.47 30.51
CA LYS A 16 1.88 -3.89 31.84
C LYS A 16 2.35 -2.42 31.80
N MET A 17 1.55 -1.49 32.31
CA MET A 17 1.39 -1.24 33.75
C MET A 17 0.19 -0.32 34.00
N ALA A 18 -0.82 -0.84 34.70
CA ALA A 18 -1.86 -0.04 35.32
C ALA A 18 -1.65 -0.09 36.85
N LYS A 19 -1.29 1.05 37.47
CA LYS A 19 -1.70 1.48 38.82
C LYS A 19 -0.97 2.75 39.27
N GLY A 20 -1.75 3.82 39.44
CA GLY A 20 -1.59 4.88 40.46
C GLY A 20 -0.34 5.75 40.43
N TYR A 21 -0.53 7.07 40.31
CA TYR A 21 -0.65 7.93 41.49
C TYR A 21 -1.40 9.23 41.14
N SER A 22 -2.02 9.86 42.14
CA SER A 22 -2.77 11.12 42.02
C SER A 22 -1.92 12.31 42.46
N THR A 23 -2.04 13.46 41.77
CA THR A 23 -1.95 14.82 42.36
C THR A 23 -2.71 15.84 41.49
N ASN A 24 -3.19 16.91 42.11
CA ASN A 24 -4.11 17.94 41.57
C ASN A 24 -3.40 19.11 40.85
N SER A 25 -4.24 20.04 40.33
CA SER A 25 -4.02 21.48 40.08
C SER A 25 -3.24 21.87 38.80
N GLU A 26 -3.58 22.94 38.06
CA GLU A 26 -4.78 23.82 38.00
C GLU A 26 -4.73 24.70 36.72
N SER A 27 -5.85 25.31 36.30
CA SER A 27 -6.04 26.22 35.13
C SER A 27 -5.76 25.60 33.73
N GLY A 28 -6.55 25.80 32.67
CA GLY A 28 -7.48 26.88 32.26
C GLY A 28 -6.88 27.55 31.01
N GLU A 29 -7.52 27.79 29.87
CA GLU A 29 -8.94 27.74 29.42
C GLU A 29 -8.95 27.11 28.00
N ASP A 30 -9.78 26.12 27.68
CA ASP A 30 -11.17 26.24 27.18
C ASP A 30 -11.36 27.02 25.85
N TRP A 31 -11.57 26.28 24.76
CA TRP A 31 -12.67 26.52 23.80
C TRP A 31 -13.13 25.17 23.25
N SER A 32 -14.28 24.74 23.74
CA SER A 32 -14.84 23.41 23.57
C SER A 32 -15.97 23.35 22.52
N MET A 33 -16.17 22.15 21.94
CA MET A 33 -17.46 21.61 21.45
C MET A 33 -18.14 22.28 20.24
N CYS A 34 -19.08 21.64 19.51
CA CYS A 34 -19.75 20.32 19.60
C CYS A 34 -20.16 19.89 18.15
N SER A 35 -20.67 18.70 17.79
CA SER A 35 -21.18 17.49 18.47
C SER A 35 -21.20 16.35 17.41
N ASN A 36 -20.89 15.08 17.72
CA ASN A 36 -21.75 14.01 18.29
C ASN A 36 -23.06 13.76 17.50
N SER A 37 -23.55 12.54 17.26
CA SER A 37 -23.09 11.16 17.55
C SER A 37 -23.53 10.22 16.38
N ASP A 38 -23.59 8.87 16.39
CA ASP A 38 -23.45 7.81 17.42
C ASP A 38 -23.08 6.44 16.76
N GLY A 39 -22.79 5.39 17.54
CA GLY A 39 -22.62 4.02 17.00
C GLY A 39 -21.91 3.01 17.92
N GLU A 40 -22.65 1.99 18.39
CA GLU A 40 -22.22 1.02 19.42
C GLU A 40 -21.21 -0.04 18.93
N GLU A 41 -20.15 -0.32 19.72
CA GLU A 41 -19.27 -1.48 19.52
C GLU A 41 -19.72 -2.70 20.34
N GLN A 42 -20.04 -3.81 19.66
CA GLN A 42 -20.16 -5.12 20.29
C GLN A 42 -18.89 -5.96 20.07
N SER A 43 -18.31 -6.47 21.15
CA SER A 43 -17.14 -7.34 21.13
C SER A 43 -17.47 -8.76 20.67
N GLN A 44 -16.74 -9.27 19.67
CA GLN A 44 -16.69 -10.71 19.36
C GLN A 44 -15.24 -11.18 19.18
N GLU A 45 -14.89 -12.25 19.91
CA GLU A 45 -13.62 -12.97 19.76
C GLU A 45 -13.59 -13.71 18.42
N SER A 46 -12.42 -13.79 17.78
CA SER A 46 -12.19 -14.74 16.68
C SER A 46 -10.74 -15.21 16.61
N ASP A 47 -10.59 -16.52 16.36
CA ASP A 47 -9.32 -17.23 16.31
C ASP A 47 -8.43 -16.80 15.13
N PHE A 48 -7.11 -16.78 15.35
CA PHE A 48 -6.13 -16.45 14.32
C PHE A 48 -5.37 -17.71 13.87
N GLU A 49 -5.80 -18.33 12.77
CA GLU A 49 -5.10 -19.46 12.15
C GLU A 49 -3.88 -19.01 11.32
N GLU A 50 -2.84 -19.86 11.37
CA GLU A 50 -1.50 -19.61 10.83
C GLU A 50 -1.46 -19.75 9.29
N ARG A 51 -1.36 -18.62 8.57
CA ARG A 51 -1.31 -18.59 7.10
C ARG A 51 0.14 -18.69 6.61
N SER A 52 0.44 -19.73 5.84
CA SER A 52 1.76 -20.00 5.28
C SER A 52 1.89 -19.51 3.83
N ASP A 53 3.03 -18.92 3.49
CA ASP A 53 3.29 -18.35 2.17
C ASP A 53 3.50 -19.40 1.08
N ILE A 54 2.86 -19.17 -0.07
CA ILE A 54 3.02 -19.97 -1.29
C ILE A 54 3.65 -19.08 -2.37
N LEU A 55 4.94 -19.28 -2.62
CA LEU A 55 5.56 -18.94 -3.90
C LEU A 55 6.03 -20.23 -4.57
N SER A 56 5.38 -20.57 -5.69
CA SER A 56 5.68 -21.78 -6.46
C SER A 56 6.34 -21.39 -7.78
N ASP A 57 7.58 -21.85 -7.98
CA ASP A 57 8.29 -21.69 -9.24
C ASP A 57 8.25 -23.00 -10.06
N ARG A 58 8.10 -22.87 -11.37
CA ARG A 58 7.72 -23.95 -12.29
C ARG A 58 8.95 -24.58 -12.95
N LYS A 59 9.29 -25.84 -12.64
CA LYS A 59 10.04 -26.72 -13.58
C LYS A 59 9.43 -28.12 -13.73
N ARG A 60 9.61 -28.67 -14.94
CA ARG A 60 8.80 -29.74 -15.55
C ARG A 60 9.21 -31.16 -15.11
N LYS A 61 8.24 -32.09 -15.18
CA LYS A 61 8.45 -33.55 -15.13
C LYS A 61 9.29 -34.04 -16.33
N PRO A 62 9.92 -35.22 -16.21
CA PRO A 62 9.46 -36.35 -17.04
C PRO A 62 9.13 -37.62 -16.23
N THR A 63 8.56 -38.62 -16.90
CA THR A 63 7.83 -39.75 -16.32
C THR A 63 8.50 -41.12 -16.52
N ALA A 64 8.40 -41.98 -15.49
CA ALA A 64 8.37 -43.47 -15.50
C ALA A 64 9.49 -44.25 -16.24
N THR A 65 10.16 -45.23 -15.62
CA THR A 65 9.56 -46.56 -15.36
C THR A 65 10.41 -47.47 -14.45
N SER A 66 9.71 -48.40 -13.76
CA SER A 66 10.12 -49.73 -13.26
C SER A 66 11.61 -50.18 -13.21
N ALA A 67 12.09 -50.57 -12.01
CA ALA A 67 12.42 -51.98 -11.66
C ALA A 67 13.29 -52.10 -10.37
N ARG A 68 13.11 -53.19 -9.63
CA ARG A 68 13.98 -53.66 -8.52
C ARG A 68 14.74 -54.90 -8.98
N PRO A 69 16.01 -55.07 -8.58
CA PRO A 69 16.37 -56.18 -7.68
C PRO A 69 17.49 -55.74 -6.69
N ALA A 70 17.96 -56.45 -5.68
CA ALA A 70 17.57 -57.59 -4.83
C ALA A 70 18.74 -57.74 -3.82
N LYS A 71 18.53 -58.29 -2.62
CA LYS A 71 19.60 -58.44 -1.60
C LYS A 71 20.56 -59.58 -1.96
N ARG A 72 21.85 -59.45 -1.62
CA ARG A 72 22.72 -60.62 -1.32
C ARG A 72 23.63 -60.32 -0.12
N GLN A 73 23.86 -61.33 0.71
CA GLN A 73 24.40 -61.20 2.07
C GLN A 73 25.93 -61.09 2.10
N GLN A 74 26.45 -60.32 3.06
CA GLN A 74 27.82 -60.45 3.54
C GLN A 74 27.96 -61.70 4.42
N VAL A 75 28.97 -62.51 4.17
CA VAL A 75 29.48 -63.51 5.13
C VAL A 75 30.87 -63.07 5.58
N SER A 76 31.10 -63.14 6.88
CA SER A 76 32.33 -62.74 7.54
C SER A 76 33.44 -63.79 7.42
N ARG A 77 34.70 -63.34 7.39
CA ARG A 77 35.85 -64.04 8.00
C ARG A 77 37.06 -63.10 8.16
N ARG A 78 37.69 -63.20 9.32
CA ARG A 78 38.93 -62.58 9.82
C ARG A 78 39.47 -63.57 10.88
N PRO A 79 40.74 -63.49 11.32
CA PRO A 79 41.97 -63.25 10.57
C PRO A 79 43.07 -64.28 10.96
N VAL A 80 44.23 -64.31 10.27
CA VAL A 80 45.45 -64.96 10.81
C VAL A 80 46.67 -64.09 10.50
N LYS A 81 47.58 -63.93 11.47
CA LYS A 81 48.90 -63.31 11.33
C LYS A 81 49.95 -64.39 10.99
N VAL A 82 50.92 -64.06 10.14
CA VAL A 82 52.27 -64.67 10.12
C VAL A 82 53.30 -63.54 9.93
N VAL A 83 54.56 -63.77 10.31
CA VAL A 83 55.63 -62.78 10.58
C VAL A 83 56.86 -63.06 9.71
N ALA A 84 57.75 -62.06 9.54
CA ALA A 84 59.11 -62.12 8.97
C ALA A 84 59.21 -62.32 7.43
N GLU A 85 60.25 -61.85 6.69
CA GLU A 85 61.41 -61.00 7.02
C GLU A 85 61.97 -60.27 5.75
N ASN A 86 63.08 -59.53 5.90
CA ASN A 86 63.65 -58.54 4.96
C ASN A 86 64.22 -59.08 3.61
N SER A 87 64.22 -58.26 2.56
CA SER A 87 65.47 -57.88 1.82
C SER A 87 65.28 -56.85 0.67
N SER A 88 66.36 -56.07 0.46
CA SER A 88 66.76 -55.28 -0.74
C SER A 88 65.79 -54.32 -1.45
N ALA A 89 65.94 -53.03 -1.08
CA ALA A 89 66.11 -51.86 -1.95
C ALA A 89 65.78 -51.93 -3.46
N PHE A 90 64.91 -51.03 -3.90
CA PHE A 90 65.12 -50.23 -5.11
C PHE A 90 64.61 -48.79 -4.87
N GLU A 91 65.42 -47.79 -5.19
CA GLU A 91 65.08 -46.39 -4.97
C GLU A 91 64.06 -45.89 -6.02
N THR A 92 62.96 -45.27 -5.55
CA THR A 92 62.15 -44.39 -6.40
C THR A 92 61.80 -43.12 -5.61
N LEU A 93 62.04 -41.98 -6.26
CA LEU A 93 62.01 -40.64 -5.66
C LEU A 93 60.61 -40.27 -5.11
N PRO A 94 60.54 -39.46 -4.04
CA PRO A 94 59.26 -39.08 -3.44
C PRO A 94 58.48 -38.16 -4.39
N ASN A 95 57.36 -38.66 -4.91
CA ASN A 95 56.43 -37.84 -5.68
C ASN A 95 55.85 -36.73 -4.79
N HIS A 96 55.98 -35.46 -5.21
CA HIS A 96 55.62 -34.27 -4.44
C HIS A 96 54.09 -34.13 -4.25
N GLY A 97 53.53 -34.96 -3.37
CA GLY A 97 52.21 -34.75 -2.80
C GLY A 97 52.21 -33.46 -1.98
N LYS A 98 51.57 -32.40 -2.51
CA LYS A 98 51.49 -31.05 -1.90
C LYS A 98 51.24 -31.15 -0.39
N SER A 99 52.28 -30.85 0.39
CA SER A 99 52.14 -30.70 1.84
C SER A 99 51.07 -29.64 2.10
N LYS A 100 49.99 -30.04 2.78
CA LYS A 100 49.06 -29.06 3.34
C LYS A 100 49.88 -28.21 4.30
N THR A 101 50.10 -26.94 3.95
CA THR A 101 50.65 -25.93 4.86
C THR A 101 49.88 -26.04 6.17
N GLN A 102 50.51 -26.60 7.20
CA GLN A 102 49.87 -26.71 8.50
C GLN A 102 49.57 -25.28 8.95
N GLY A 103 48.28 -24.97 9.15
CA GLY A 103 47.89 -23.64 9.58
C GLY A 103 48.56 -23.28 10.90
N LYS A 104 48.83 -21.99 11.14
CA LYS A 104 49.60 -21.49 12.29
C LYS A 104 49.13 -21.96 13.69
N LEU A 105 47.96 -22.60 13.77
CA LEU A 105 47.37 -23.17 14.98
C LEU A 105 47.51 -24.71 15.10
N SER A 106 48.24 -25.39 14.20
CA SER A 106 48.45 -26.86 14.28
C SER A 106 49.17 -27.31 15.54
N LEU A 107 49.96 -26.42 16.14
CA LEU A 107 50.68 -26.63 17.40
C LEU A 107 49.83 -26.34 18.65
N PHE A 108 48.65 -25.70 18.51
CA PHE A 108 47.81 -25.37 19.66
C PHE A 108 47.37 -26.61 20.46
N PRO A 109 46.93 -27.73 19.86
CA PRO A 109 46.63 -28.97 20.59
C PRO A 109 47.85 -29.65 21.23
N THR A 110 49.08 -29.23 20.93
CA THR A 110 50.32 -29.76 21.53
C THR A 110 50.86 -28.90 22.68
N MET A 111 50.17 -27.81 23.03
CA MET A 111 50.54 -26.96 24.17
C MET A 111 50.30 -27.68 25.52
N PRO A 112 51.05 -27.34 26.58
CA PRO A 112 50.79 -27.83 27.94
C PRO A 112 49.35 -27.59 28.39
N MET A 113 48.82 -28.55 29.14
CA MET A 113 47.43 -28.57 29.60
C MET A 113 47.04 -27.32 30.40
N ASP A 114 47.94 -26.76 31.19
CA ASP A 114 47.68 -25.57 32.02
C ASP A 114 47.45 -24.33 31.15
N ILE A 115 48.19 -24.20 30.03
CA ILE A 115 48.01 -23.11 29.07
C ILE A 115 46.70 -23.29 28.31
N LEU A 116 46.38 -24.53 27.90
CA LEU A 116 45.08 -24.84 27.28
C LEU A 116 43.92 -24.51 28.22
N PHE A 117 44.01 -24.89 29.50
CA PHE A 117 42.99 -24.59 30.50
C PHE A 117 42.89 -23.11 30.83
N ALA A 118 44.00 -22.35 30.86
CA ALA A 118 43.97 -20.90 30.97
C ALA A 118 43.20 -20.27 29.81
N VAL A 119 43.54 -20.62 28.56
CA VAL A 119 42.85 -20.13 27.35
C VAL A 119 41.37 -20.50 27.37
N PHE A 120 41.03 -21.77 27.67
CA PHE A 120 39.64 -22.22 27.68
C PHE A 120 38.82 -21.56 28.81
N SER A 121 39.43 -21.20 29.93
CA SER A 121 38.74 -20.51 31.04
C SER A 121 38.35 -19.07 30.69
N SER A 122 38.94 -18.49 29.65
CA SER A 122 38.61 -17.16 29.11
C SER A 122 37.58 -17.20 27.97
N LEU A 123 37.06 -18.37 27.58
CA LEU A 123 36.04 -18.50 26.52
C LEU A 123 34.62 -18.53 27.08
N GLU A 124 33.62 -18.15 26.27
CA GLU A 124 32.21 -18.42 26.61
C GLU A 124 31.96 -19.95 26.67
N PRO A 125 31.07 -20.46 27.55
CA PRO A 125 30.76 -21.90 27.61
C PRO A 125 30.22 -22.46 26.29
N LYS A 126 29.62 -21.61 25.45
CA LYS A 126 29.17 -21.93 24.09
C LYS A 126 30.34 -22.32 23.18
N ASP A 127 31.46 -21.62 23.29
CA ASP A 127 32.64 -21.87 22.47
C ASP A 127 33.41 -23.09 22.94
N ILE A 128 33.48 -23.32 24.25
CA ILE A 128 34.02 -24.56 24.82
C ILE A 128 33.21 -25.79 24.35
N LEU A 129 31.87 -25.69 24.32
CA LEU A 129 31.00 -26.74 23.75
C LEU A 129 31.25 -26.99 22.27
N ASN A 130 31.48 -25.94 21.49
CA ASN A 130 31.78 -26.06 20.07
C ASN A 130 33.17 -26.67 19.86
N LEU A 131 34.17 -26.23 20.61
CA LEU A 131 35.53 -26.77 20.59
C LEU A 131 35.56 -28.27 20.92
N ALA A 132 34.86 -28.68 21.98
CA ALA A 132 34.67 -30.09 22.36
C ALA A 132 33.90 -30.93 21.32
N ARG A 133 33.34 -30.31 20.28
CA ARG A 133 32.72 -30.98 19.12
C ARG A 133 33.59 -30.96 17.86
N THR A 134 34.68 -30.18 17.82
CA THR A 134 35.56 -30.09 16.65
C THR A 134 36.52 -31.27 16.50
N THR A 135 37.11 -31.75 17.61
CA THR A 135 38.08 -32.86 17.61
C THR A 135 37.84 -33.80 18.78
N GLN A 136 38.26 -35.06 18.62
CA GLN A 136 38.21 -36.03 19.71
C GLN A 136 39.13 -35.64 20.87
N ALA A 137 40.34 -35.14 20.59
CA ALA A 137 41.28 -34.71 21.63
C ALA A 137 40.70 -33.63 22.55
N PHE A 138 40.06 -32.58 21.99
CA PHE A 138 39.41 -31.56 22.82
C PHE A 138 38.20 -32.10 23.57
N ARG A 139 37.46 -33.05 23.00
CA ARG A 139 36.36 -33.71 23.70
C ARG A 139 36.84 -34.50 24.92
N ASP A 140 37.87 -35.32 24.72
CA ASP A 140 38.43 -36.22 25.74
C ASP A 140 39.12 -35.45 26.87
N VAL A 141 39.55 -34.21 26.61
CA VAL A 141 39.99 -33.25 27.63
C VAL A 141 38.80 -32.55 28.33
N LEU A 142 37.97 -31.84 27.57
CA LEU A 142 36.98 -30.90 28.10
C LEU A 142 35.76 -31.57 28.76
N MET A 143 35.45 -32.82 28.43
CA MET A 143 34.31 -33.54 29.01
C MET A 143 34.65 -34.30 30.31
N THR A 144 35.88 -34.15 30.83
CA THR A 144 36.32 -34.82 32.07
C THR A 144 36.07 -33.99 33.32
N LYS A 145 36.14 -34.64 34.49
CA LYS A 145 36.05 -33.95 35.79
C LYS A 145 37.19 -32.94 36.01
N HIS A 146 38.35 -33.13 35.37
CA HIS A 146 39.50 -32.23 35.53
C HIS A 146 39.24 -30.86 34.91
N ALA A 147 38.42 -30.77 33.85
CA ALA A 147 38.02 -29.51 33.24
C ALA A 147 36.92 -28.74 34.01
N THR A 148 36.45 -29.23 35.17
CA THR A 148 35.31 -28.60 35.90
C THR A 148 35.59 -27.13 36.27
N THR A 149 36.83 -26.79 36.63
CA THR A 149 37.26 -25.41 36.94
C THR A 149 37.15 -24.50 35.72
N VAL A 150 37.57 -24.98 34.54
CA VAL A 150 37.48 -24.27 33.26
C VAL A 150 36.02 -23.93 32.93
N TRP A 151 35.11 -24.90 33.06
CA TRP A 151 33.69 -24.66 32.80
C TRP A 151 33.04 -23.70 33.80
N LYS A 152 33.46 -23.73 35.08
CA LYS A 152 33.00 -22.79 36.10
C LYS A 152 33.44 -21.37 35.83
N ALA A 153 34.72 -21.15 35.54
CA ALA A 153 35.25 -19.84 35.17
C ALA A 153 34.52 -19.25 33.95
N ALA A 154 34.34 -20.06 32.89
CA ALA A 154 33.59 -19.68 31.71
C ALA A 154 32.12 -19.33 32.00
N ARG A 155 31.45 -20.11 32.86
CA ARG A 155 30.06 -19.87 33.29
C ARG A 155 29.93 -18.57 34.11
N GLU A 156 30.86 -18.34 35.02
CA GLU A 156 30.89 -17.16 35.89
C GLU A 156 31.20 -15.88 35.09
N SER A 157 32.03 -15.95 34.04
CA SER A 157 32.33 -14.81 33.16
C SER A 157 31.11 -14.21 32.44
N ILE A 158 30.09 -15.03 32.17
CA ILE A 158 28.83 -14.60 31.55
C ILE A 158 27.68 -14.41 32.56
N GLY A 159 27.97 -14.46 33.87
CA GLY A 159 26.97 -14.35 34.93
C GLY A 159 25.96 -15.51 34.99
N ALA A 160 26.28 -16.67 34.40
CA ALA A 160 25.32 -17.76 34.25
C ALA A 160 25.02 -18.48 35.59
N PRO A 161 23.74 -18.84 35.88
CA PRO A 161 23.33 -19.48 37.13
C PRO A 161 24.10 -20.76 37.46
N ASP A 162 24.25 -21.06 38.75
CA ASP A 162 24.98 -22.24 39.24
C ASP A 162 24.45 -23.56 38.69
N CYS A 163 25.39 -24.44 38.33
CA CYS A 163 25.09 -25.77 37.84
C CYS A 163 24.34 -26.59 38.92
N PRO A 164 23.17 -27.17 38.60
CA PRO A 164 22.46 -28.04 39.52
C PRO A 164 23.32 -29.26 39.89
N PRO A 165 23.39 -29.68 41.18
CA PRO A 165 24.18 -30.84 41.61
C PRO A 165 23.81 -32.20 40.99
N ILE A 166 22.76 -32.25 40.17
CA ILE A 166 22.28 -33.46 39.47
C ILE A 166 23.00 -33.66 38.12
N ILE A 167 23.54 -32.59 37.53
CA ILE A 167 24.17 -32.59 36.21
C ILE A 167 25.59 -32.02 36.29
N SER A 168 26.39 -32.26 35.24
CA SER A 168 27.74 -31.72 35.14
C SER A 168 27.76 -30.36 34.43
N GLU A 169 28.78 -29.53 34.69
CA GLU A 169 28.95 -28.21 34.05
C GLU A 169 28.85 -28.26 32.51
N PRO A 170 29.44 -29.24 31.77
CA PRO A 170 29.27 -29.32 30.30
C PRO A 170 27.82 -29.62 29.89
N HIS A 171 27.08 -30.42 30.67
CA HIS A 171 25.65 -30.66 30.41
C HIS A 171 24.85 -29.39 30.66
N TRP A 172 25.17 -28.65 31.72
CA TRP A 172 24.52 -27.39 32.07
C TRP A 172 24.76 -26.29 31.03
N ALA A 173 26.01 -26.10 30.60
CA ALA A 173 26.34 -25.22 29.47
C ALA A 173 25.56 -25.60 28.20
N SER A 174 25.42 -26.91 27.90
CA SER A 174 24.67 -27.38 26.73
C SER A 174 23.15 -27.20 26.85
N LEU A 175 22.62 -27.05 28.07
CA LEU A 175 21.24 -26.64 28.28
C LEU A 175 21.09 -25.15 28.02
N LEU A 176 21.86 -24.31 28.71
CA LEU A 176 21.79 -22.85 28.62
C LEU A 176 22.06 -22.32 27.19
N LEU A 177 23.17 -22.72 26.57
CA LEU A 177 23.68 -22.07 25.34
C LEU A 177 23.70 -22.99 24.10
N GLY A 178 23.32 -24.25 24.26
CA GLY A 178 23.24 -25.23 23.17
C GLY A 178 21.97 -25.09 22.31
N HIS A 179 21.96 -25.70 21.14
CA HIS A 179 20.79 -25.74 20.23
C HIS A 179 20.57 -27.14 19.64
N ILE A 180 21.07 -28.18 20.33
CA ILE A 180 21.07 -29.57 19.87
C ILE A 180 20.25 -30.44 20.83
N CYS A 181 19.42 -31.33 20.28
CA CYS A 181 18.70 -32.34 21.03
C CYS A 181 19.68 -33.29 21.76
N GLN A 182 19.65 -33.31 23.08
CA GLN A 182 20.53 -34.17 23.87
C GLN A 182 20.21 -35.67 23.74
N SER A 183 19.02 -36.03 23.26
CA SER A 183 18.60 -37.43 23.09
C SER A 183 18.94 -38.02 21.72
N CYS A 184 19.03 -37.21 20.65
CA CYS A 184 19.23 -37.72 19.27
C CYS A 184 20.17 -36.90 18.38
N GLY A 185 20.75 -35.79 18.88
CA GLY A 185 21.67 -34.96 18.10
C GLY A 185 21.02 -34.05 17.04
N ALA A 186 19.69 -34.01 16.93
CA ALA A 186 18.99 -33.10 16.02
C ALA A 186 19.34 -31.62 16.33
N LYS A 187 19.63 -30.84 15.29
CA LYS A 187 20.01 -29.41 15.38
C LYS A 187 18.79 -28.49 15.52
N ASN A 188 19.04 -27.21 15.79
CA ASN A 188 18.07 -26.11 15.85
C ASN A 188 16.91 -26.33 16.84
N VAL A 189 17.20 -26.93 18.01
CA VAL A 189 16.25 -27.13 19.09
C VAL A 189 16.40 -26.00 20.11
N HIS A 190 15.56 -24.97 20.00
CA HIS A 190 15.66 -23.75 20.82
C HIS A 190 14.96 -23.81 22.18
N GLN A 191 13.96 -24.67 22.38
CA GLN A 191 13.29 -24.81 23.68
C GLN A 191 14.00 -25.78 24.64
N VAL A 192 14.30 -25.31 25.86
CA VAL A 192 14.77 -26.14 27.00
C VAL A 192 13.59 -26.54 27.87
N GLU A 193 13.55 -27.80 28.31
CA GLU A 193 12.68 -28.22 29.41
C GLU A 193 13.49 -28.20 30.72
N TYR A 194 13.63 -27.03 31.33
CA TYR A 194 14.44 -26.84 32.55
C TYR A 194 14.01 -27.76 33.71
N THR A 195 12.72 -28.09 33.82
CA THR A 195 12.22 -29.02 34.86
C THR A 195 12.59 -30.48 34.59
N LEU A 196 13.02 -30.82 33.37
CA LEU A 196 13.55 -32.13 32.99
C LEU A 196 15.09 -32.11 32.83
N LEU A 197 15.73 -30.93 33.02
CA LEU A 197 17.15 -30.70 32.74
C LEU A 197 17.56 -31.23 31.34
N ARG A 198 16.70 -31.04 30.33
CA ARG A 198 16.90 -31.58 28.98
C ARG A 198 16.42 -30.65 27.86
N ARG A 199 17.22 -30.53 26.80
CA ARG A 199 16.88 -29.92 25.51
C ARG A 199 16.53 -31.06 24.54
N ALA A 200 15.26 -31.17 24.13
CA ALA A 200 14.75 -32.30 23.34
C ALA A 200 13.85 -31.83 22.19
N CYS A 201 14.01 -32.42 21.00
CA CYS A 201 13.14 -32.14 19.85
C CYS A 201 11.74 -32.78 20.00
N LYS A 202 10.78 -32.33 19.18
CA LYS A 202 9.37 -32.78 19.23
C LYS A 202 9.21 -34.31 19.12
N SER A 203 9.99 -34.97 18.26
CA SER A 203 9.96 -36.43 18.12
C SER A 203 10.46 -37.15 19.38
N CYS A 204 11.58 -36.74 19.96
CA CYS A 204 12.06 -37.32 21.22
C CYS A 204 11.11 -37.04 22.40
N LYS A 205 10.50 -35.85 22.47
CA LYS A 205 9.44 -35.56 23.46
C LYS A 205 8.26 -36.53 23.31
N ASN A 206 7.82 -36.83 22.08
CA ASN A 206 6.70 -37.75 21.83
C ASN A 206 7.01 -39.22 22.15
N ILE A 207 8.27 -39.66 21.95
CA ILE A 207 8.69 -41.05 22.17
C ILE A 207 9.00 -41.30 23.65
N CYS A 208 9.70 -40.38 24.31
CA CYS A 208 10.33 -40.64 25.61
C CYS A 208 9.59 -40.03 26.81
N LEU A 209 8.57 -39.20 26.61
CA LEU A 209 7.75 -38.68 27.72
C LEU A 209 6.58 -39.61 28.06
N VAL A 210 6.53 -40.03 29.33
CA VAL A 210 5.51 -40.95 29.85
C VAL A 210 4.70 -40.24 30.93
N SER A 211 3.37 -40.20 30.77
CA SER A 211 2.45 -39.63 31.78
C SER A 211 2.33 -40.54 33.00
N THR A 212 2.05 -40.00 34.19
CA THR A 212 1.81 -40.78 35.43
C THR A 212 0.89 -42.00 35.22
N THR A 213 -0.16 -41.84 34.42
CA THR A 213 -1.13 -42.90 34.07
C THR A 213 -0.51 -44.05 33.26
N LYS A 214 0.43 -43.75 32.35
CA LYS A 214 1.18 -44.76 31.59
C LYS A 214 2.31 -45.36 32.42
N VAL A 215 2.98 -44.57 33.26
CA VAL A 215 4.06 -45.04 34.16
C VAL A 215 3.57 -46.17 35.06
N LYS A 216 2.38 -46.04 35.68
CA LYS A 216 1.79 -47.11 36.51
C LYS A 216 1.51 -48.42 35.74
N LYS A 217 1.25 -48.35 34.43
CA LYS A 217 1.04 -49.53 33.56
C LYS A 217 2.35 -50.17 33.12
N LEU A 218 3.34 -49.36 32.72
CA LEU A 218 4.64 -49.83 32.22
C LEU A 218 5.57 -50.31 33.34
N TYR A 219 5.45 -49.72 34.53
CA TYR A 219 6.30 -50.02 35.69
C TYR A 219 5.45 -50.30 36.95
N PRO A 220 4.71 -51.43 37.04
CA PRO A 220 3.78 -51.70 38.15
C PRO A 220 4.42 -51.74 39.55
N ARG A 221 5.75 -51.88 39.64
CA ARG A 221 6.52 -51.90 40.90
C ARG A 221 6.99 -50.51 41.37
N ILE A 222 6.66 -49.43 40.65
CA ILE A 222 7.04 -48.07 41.04
C ILE A 222 6.06 -47.48 42.07
N ASN A 223 6.58 -46.86 43.13
CA ASN A 223 5.79 -46.17 44.15
C ASN A 223 5.87 -44.64 43.99
N GLU A 224 4.92 -43.89 44.59
CA GLU A 224 4.89 -42.42 44.45
C GLU A 224 6.17 -41.77 45.01
N THR A 225 6.77 -42.33 46.08
CA THR A 225 8.07 -41.86 46.62
C THR A 225 9.19 -41.92 45.58
N THR A 226 9.19 -42.91 44.69
CA THR A 226 10.13 -42.98 43.56
C THR A 226 9.85 -41.89 42.52
N LEU A 227 8.58 -41.59 42.26
CA LEU A 227 8.18 -40.54 41.33
C LEU A 227 8.51 -39.13 41.86
N GLU A 228 8.43 -38.90 43.17
CA GLU A 228 8.89 -37.65 43.82
C GLU A 228 10.40 -37.38 43.67
N MET A 229 11.21 -38.42 43.42
CA MET A 229 12.65 -38.32 43.21
C MET A 229 13.05 -38.03 41.76
N LEU A 230 12.08 -37.96 40.84
CA LEU A 230 12.30 -37.76 39.41
C LEU A 230 11.99 -36.31 38.98
N PRO A 231 12.76 -35.76 38.03
CA PRO A 231 12.36 -34.56 37.30
C PRO A 231 11.05 -34.82 36.54
N TYR A 232 10.16 -33.83 36.47
CA TYR A 232 8.89 -33.97 35.75
C TYR A 232 8.44 -32.66 35.10
N LEU A 233 7.64 -32.79 34.04
CA LEU A 233 6.92 -31.69 33.41
C LEU A 233 5.44 -31.72 33.84
N LYS A 234 4.88 -30.56 34.17
CA LYS A 234 3.43 -30.35 34.31
C LYS A 234 2.94 -29.56 33.10
N LYS A 235 1.81 -29.96 32.52
CA LYS A 235 1.12 -29.17 31.48
C LYS A 235 -0.08 -28.47 32.11
N ASN A 236 -0.23 -27.17 31.88
CA ASN A 236 -1.10 -26.28 32.67
C ASN A 236 -2.58 -26.72 32.74
N ALA A 237 -3.10 -27.45 31.76
CA ALA A 237 -4.48 -27.95 31.72
C ALA A 237 -4.70 -29.32 32.42
N SER A 238 -3.68 -29.95 33.02
CA SER A 238 -3.85 -31.28 33.63
C SER A 238 -2.97 -31.48 34.87
N GLN A 239 -3.49 -32.16 35.91
CA GLN A 239 -2.67 -32.59 37.04
C GLN A 239 -1.65 -33.71 36.69
N ASN A 240 -1.67 -34.21 35.44
CA ASN A 240 -0.76 -35.26 34.99
C ASN A 240 0.69 -34.74 34.91
N LYS A 241 1.54 -35.30 35.77
CA LYS A 241 3.01 -35.21 35.67
C LYS A 241 3.48 -36.07 34.49
N TRP A 242 4.50 -35.60 33.76
CA TRP A 242 5.17 -36.32 32.68
C TRP A 242 6.64 -36.50 33.03
N TYR A 243 7.13 -37.73 32.88
CA TYR A 243 8.48 -38.13 33.24
C TYR A 243 9.24 -38.59 31.99
N TRP A 244 10.57 -38.53 32.02
CA TRP A 244 11.39 -39.14 30.98
C TRP A 244 11.56 -40.64 31.26
N ASP A 245 11.30 -41.48 30.26
CA ASP A 245 11.27 -42.94 30.41
C ASP A 245 12.61 -43.53 30.90
N ASP A 246 13.72 -43.03 30.39
CA ASP A 246 15.06 -43.51 30.78
C ASP A 246 15.42 -43.10 32.22
N ASP A 247 14.96 -41.93 32.68
CA ASP A 247 15.18 -41.46 34.04
C ASP A 247 14.43 -42.34 35.05
N ILE A 248 13.25 -42.84 34.68
CA ILE A 248 12.52 -43.87 35.44
C ILE A 248 13.36 -45.15 35.54
N LYS A 249 13.84 -45.68 34.40
CA LYS A 249 14.64 -46.93 34.37
C LYS A 249 15.89 -46.80 35.24
N GLU A 250 16.65 -45.72 35.10
CA GLU A 250 17.83 -45.45 35.91
C GLU A 250 17.52 -45.38 37.41
N MET A 251 16.44 -44.70 37.78
CA MET A 251 16.04 -44.57 39.17
C MET A 251 15.61 -45.91 39.77
N LEU A 252 14.87 -46.73 39.01
CA LEU A 252 14.50 -48.09 39.41
C LEU A 252 15.74 -48.97 39.63
N VAL A 253 16.77 -48.89 38.77
CA VAL A 253 18.05 -49.60 38.97
C VAL A 253 18.78 -49.14 40.23
N LYS A 254 18.87 -47.82 40.46
CA LYS A 254 19.51 -47.24 41.66
C LYS A 254 18.80 -47.68 42.95
N ILE A 255 17.47 -47.64 42.96
CA ILE A 255 16.64 -48.09 44.10
C ILE A 255 16.72 -49.61 44.29
N ALA A 256 16.75 -50.39 43.22
CA ALA A 256 16.92 -51.85 43.29
C ALA A 256 18.28 -52.23 43.91
N LYS A 257 19.36 -51.50 43.59
CA LYS A 257 20.67 -51.69 44.22
C LYS A 257 20.62 -51.40 45.72
N LEU A 258 20.15 -50.21 46.12
CA LEU A 258 20.02 -49.83 47.53
C LEU A 258 19.14 -50.81 48.33
N ASN A 259 18.02 -51.25 47.75
CA ASN A 259 17.17 -52.28 48.35
C ASN A 259 17.86 -53.66 48.45
N THR A 260 18.78 -53.98 47.54
CA THR A 260 19.58 -55.21 47.61
C THR A 260 20.63 -55.11 48.72
N ASP A 261 21.28 -53.96 48.87
CA ASP A 261 22.26 -53.72 49.93
C ASP A 261 21.59 -53.75 51.33
N ILE A 262 20.37 -53.21 51.45
CA ILE A 262 19.51 -53.35 52.64
C ILE A 262 19.20 -54.83 52.93
N ARG A 263 18.75 -55.61 51.94
CA ARG A 263 18.47 -57.06 52.13
C ARG A 263 19.71 -57.86 52.52
N LYS A 264 20.87 -57.49 51.98
CA LYS A 264 22.18 -58.07 52.32
C LYS A 264 22.71 -57.60 53.68
N ARG A 265 21.98 -56.75 54.41
CA ARG A 265 22.38 -56.17 55.70
C ARG A 265 23.75 -55.47 55.65
N VAL A 266 24.06 -54.83 54.52
CA VAL A 266 25.26 -53.98 54.41
C VAL A 266 25.15 -52.86 55.46
N PRO A 267 26.20 -52.59 56.26
CA PRO A 267 26.20 -51.51 57.25
C PRO A 267 25.72 -50.19 56.64
N GLU A 268 24.95 -49.43 57.42
CA GLU A 268 24.39 -48.12 57.03
C GLU A 268 23.47 -48.07 55.80
N ALA A 269 23.23 -49.17 55.07
CA ALA A 269 22.45 -49.14 53.82
C ALA A 269 21.03 -48.54 53.98
N GLN A 270 20.41 -48.76 55.14
CA GLN A 270 19.11 -48.16 55.48
C GLN A 270 19.18 -46.64 55.67
N ASN A 271 20.30 -46.12 56.20
CA ASN A 271 20.55 -44.69 56.35
C ASN A 271 20.92 -44.07 54.99
N ALA A 272 21.73 -44.76 54.18
CA ALA A 272 22.08 -44.35 52.82
C ALA A 272 20.81 -44.21 51.93
N MET A 273 19.85 -45.13 52.01
CA MET A 273 18.57 -45.03 51.31
C MET A 273 17.72 -43.83 51.79
N LYS A 274 17.63 -43.61 53.10
CA LYS A 274 16.91 -42.47 53.68
C LYS A 274 17.52 -41.14 53.23
N GLU A 275 18.85 -41.00 53.32
CA GLU A 275 19.54 -39.77 52.96
C GLU A 275 19.50 -39.53 51.44
N PHE A 276 19.71 -40.57 50.61
CA PHE A 276 19.50 -40.48 49.16
C PHE A 276 18.09 -39.96 48.83
N THR A 277 17.06 -40.53 49.45
CA THR A 277 15.66 -40.14 49.22
C THR A 277 15.36 -38.70 49.68
N LYS A 278 15.97 -38.27 50.79
CA LYS A 278 15.86 -36.91 51.34
C LYS A 278 16.56 -35.89 50.44
N VAL A 279 17.84 -36.09 50.14
CA VAL A 279 18.66 -35.22 49.27
C VAL A 279 18.03 -35.12 47.88
N ARG A 280 17.60 -36.24 47.29
CA ARG A 280 17.03 -36.24 45.94
C ARG A 280 15.72 -35.45 45.88
N ARG A 281 14.78 -35.66 46.80
CA ARG A 281 13.53 -34.87 46.86
C ARG A 281 13.77 -33.39 47.12
N ALA A 282 14.68 -33.04 48.05
CA ALA A 282 15.08 -31.65 48.29
C ALA A 282 15.65 -31.00 47.02
N THR A 283 16.44 -31.73 46.24
CA THR A 283 17.02 -31.22 44.99
C THR A 283 15.97 -31.04 43.91
N ILE A 284 15.07 -32.00 43.67
CA ILE A 284 13.96 -31.84 42.70
C ILE A 284 13.06 -30.65 43.10
N LYS A 285 12.75 -30.49 44.39
CA LYS A 285 12.01 -29.31 44.88
C LYS A 285 12.75 -28.01 44.55
N ARG A 286 14.06 -27.94 44.82
CA ARG A 286 14.89 -26.77 44.49
C ARG A 286 14.88 -26.46 42.99
N LEU A 287 15.01 -27.45 42.10
CA LEU A 287 14.89 -27.27 40.64
C LEU A 287 13.59 -26.54 40.26
N THR A 288 12.46 -26.96 40.82
CA THR A 288 11.16 -26.36 40.49
C THR A 288 11.00 -24.91 40.97
N GLN A 289 11.76 -24.50 41.98
CA GLN A 289 11.80 -23.13 42.50
C GLN A 289 12.72 -22.23 41.68
N ILE A 290 13.93 -22.70 41.35
CA ILE A 290 14.96 -21.90 40.66
C ILE A 290 14.82 -21.84 39.14
N LYS A 291 13.99 -22.70 38.51
CA LYS A 291 13.80 -22.70 37.05
C LYS A 291 13.45 -21.32 36.46
N ALA A 292 12.80 -20.44 37.23
CA ALA A 292 12.40 -19.12 36.78
C ALA A 292 13.62 -18.20 36.57
N THR A 293 14.64 -18.27 37.44
CA THR A 293 15.85 -17.45 37.28
C THR A 293 16.68 -17.91 36.08
N TRP A 294 16.61 -19.19 35.71
CA TRP A 294 17.24 -19.72 34.50
C TRP A 294 16.54 -19.28 33.22
N ILE A 295 15.21 -19.24 33.22
CA ILE A 295 14.42 -18.72 32.10
C ILE A 295 14.70 -17.23 31.91
N ASN A 296 14.72 -16.44 33.00
CA ASN A 296 15.07 -15.03 32.94
C ASN A 296 16.50 -14.85 32.40
N PHE A 297 17.49 -15.58 32.92
CA PHE A 297 18.86 -15.53 32.38
C PHE A 297 18.93 -15.89 30.88
N GLU A 298 18.20 -16.89 30.40
CA GLU A 298 18.17 -17.21 28.96
C GLU A 298 17.52 -16.08 28.14
N ILE A 299 16.57 -15.34 28.69
CA ILE A 299 15.99 -14.14 28.05
C ILE A 299 17.03 -13.00 28.05
N ASP A 300 17.48 -12.58 29.24
CA ASP A 300 18.43 -11.48 29.45
C ASP A 300 19.71 -11.66 28.60
N TYR A 301 20.22 -12.90 28.50
CA TYR A 301 21.40 -13.23 27.70
C TYR A 301 21.17 -13.08 26.19
N GLN A 302 19.98 -13.43 25.69
CA GLN A 302 19.63 -13.30 24.27
C GLN A 302 19.34 -11.84 23.92
N GLU A 303 18.69 -11.09 24.81
CA GLU A 303 18.48 -9.65 24.66
C GLU A 303 19.82 -8.90 24.63
N ALA A 304 20.70 -9.09 25.63
CA ALA A 304 22.03 -8.49 25.65
C ALA A 304 22.96 -8.96 24.52
N ARG A 305 22.68 -10.11 23.89
CA ARG A 305 23.34 -10.53 22.64
C ARG A 305 22.79 -9.76 21.44
N TYR A 306 21.46 -9.67 21.31
CA TYR A 306 20.79 -8.96 20.23
C TYR A 306 21.15 -7.47 20.23
N GLU A 307 21.17 -6.82 21.41
CA GLU A 307 21.62 -5.43 21.57
C GLU A 307 23.05 -5.24 21.07
N ARG A 308 24.00 -6.09 21.49
CA ARG A 308 25.39 -6.04 21.00
C ARG A 308 25.51 -6.24 19.48
N GLU A 309 24.71 -7.13 18.90
CA GLU A 309 24.68 -7.33 17.45
C GLU A 309 24.07 -6.09 16.74
N ASN A 310 23.02 -5.50 17.29
CA ASN A 310 22.40 -4.27 16.77
C ASN A 310 23.35 -3.06 16.86
N ASP A 311 24.00 -2.83 18.01
CA ASP A 311 25.02 -1.79 18.21
C ASP A 311 26.17 -1.87 17.20
N LEU A 312 26.61 -3.09 16.86
CA LEU A 312 27.63 -3.32 15.83
C LEU A 312 27.09 -3.04 14.42
N GLY A 313 25.81 -3.30 14.18
CA GLY A 313 25.11 -2.96 12.94
C GLY A 313 24.93 -1.45 12.75
N GLU A 314 24.54 -0.74 13.79
CA GLU A 314 24.39 0.72 13.80
C GLU A 314 25.74 1.41 13.56
N LYS A 315 26.78 1.07 14.34
CA LYS A 315 28.15 1.59 14.13
C LYS A 315 28.69 1.28 12.72
N ARG A 316 28.33 0.13 12.16
CA ARG A 316 28.69 -0.21 10.77
C ARG A 316 28.00 0.69 9.76
N LEU A 317 26.70 0.96 9.95
CA LEU A 317 25.94 1.88 9.10
C LEU A 317 26.49 3.30 9.20
N GLU A 318 26.78 3.80 10.40
CA GLU A 318 27.41 5.11 10.64
C GLU A 318 28.73 5.22 9.88
N LEU A 319 29.66 4.27 10.03
CA LEU A 319 30.94 4.25 9.31
C LEU A 319 30.79 4.19 7.78
N ILE A 320 29.75 3.52 7.26
CA ILE A 320 29.43 3.50 5.83
C ILE A 320 28.93 4.87 5.37
N GLN A 321 28.03 5.49 6.14
CA GLN A 321 27.51 6.83 5.86
C GLN A 321 28.64 7.88 5.90
N GLU A 322 29.50 7.86 6.92
CA GLU A 322 30.67 8.74 7.03
C GLU A 322 31.60 8.61 5.81
N ARG A 323 31.89 7.38 5.36
CA ARG A 323 32.72 7.16 4.17
C ARG A 323 32.07 7.67 2.88
N PHE A 324 30.74 7.63 2.74
CA PHE A 324 30.05 8.26 1.61
C PHE A 324 29.99 9.79 1.74
N VAL A 325 29.79 10.34 2.94
CA VAL A 325 29.85 11.80 3.18
C VAL A 325 31.25 12.35 2.86
N ALA A 326 32.31 11.61 3.20
CA ALA A 326 33.68 11.96 2.82
C ALA A 326 33.94 11.92 1.30
N LEU A 327 33.09 11.24 0.51
CA LEU A 327 33.11 11.27 -0.96
C LEU A 327 32.28 12.44 -1.54
N GLY A 328 31.64 13.26 -0.71
CA GLY A 328 30.88 14.44 -1.12
C GLY A 328 29.36 14.22 -1.30
N TYR A 329 28.81 13.12 -0.78
CA TYR A 329 27.36 12.91 -0.68
C TYR A 329 26.79 13.56 0.59
N GLN A 330 25.51 13.92 0.59
CA GLN A 330 24.82 14.43 1.78
C GLN A 330 24.10 13.30 2.51
N ILE A 331 23.79 13.46 3.81
CA ILE A 331 23.11 12.43 4.61
C ILE A 331 21.72 12.10 4.02
N GLU A 332 21.06 13.09 3.44
CA GLU A 332 19.80 12.96 2.71
C GLU A 332 19.91 12.04 1.49
N ASP A 333 21.09 11.95 0.87
CA ASP A 333 21.35 11.01 -0.23
C ASP A 333 21.48 9.56 0.27
N LEU A 334 21.63 9.35 1.59
CA LEU A 334 22.02 8.08 2.23
C LEU A 334 20.95 7.49 3.17
N ILE A 335 19.79 8.13 3.31
CA ILE A 335 18.73 7.75 4.27
C ILE A 335 18.20 6.32 4.10
N PHE A 336 18.30 5.78 2.88
CA PHE A 336 17.76 4.47 2.50
C PHE A 336 18.74 3.30 2.76
N LEU A 337 19.95 3.58 3.28
CA LEU A 337 21.00 2.58 3.48
C LEU A 337 20.74 1.61 4.65
N ASP A 338 19.87 1.97 5.60
CA ASP A 338 19.46 1.12 6.72
C ASP A 338 18.72 -0.15 6.28
N GLY A 339 17.96 -0.06 5.19
CA GLY A 339 17.27 -1.18 4.55
C GLY A 339 18.18 -2.26 3.95
N PHE A 340 19.49 -2.00 3.80
CA PHE A 340 20.43 -2.98 3.25
C PHE A 340 21.16 -3.75 4.35
N SER A 341 20.93 -5.06 4.41
CA SER A 341 21.61 -5.97 5.34
C SER A 341 23.14 -5.97 5.24
N VAL A 342 23.72 -5.54 4.11
CA VAL A 342 25.18 -5.37 3.97
C VAL A 342 25.73 -4.19 4.80
N CYS A 343 24.88 -3.20 5.06
CA CYS A 343 25.18 -2.02 5.86
C CYS A 343 24.92 -2.26 7.35
N THR A 344 23.87 -2.99 7.70
CA THR A 344 23.41 -3.18 9.09
C THR A 344 23.82 -4.51 9.75
N ARG A 345 24.50 -5.43 9.04
CA ARG A 345 24.96 -6.70 9.64
C ARG A 345 26.01 -6.50 10.75
N PRO A 346 25.98 -7.29 11.85
CA PRO A 346 26.93 -7.21 12.96
C PRO A 346 28.34 -7.68 12.57
N SER A 347 29.15 -6.78 11.98
CA SER A 347 30.51 -7.09 11.53
C SER A 347 31.33 -5.83 11.30
N GLU A 348 32.63 -5.90 11.54
CA GLU A 348 33.57 -4.81 11.27
C GLU A 348 33.64 -4.46 9.77
N LEU A 349 33.83 -3.18 9.46
CA LEU A 349 33.96 -2.69 8.09
C LEU A 349 35.42 -2.76 7.62
N THR A 350 35.80 -3.90 7.03
CA THR A 350 37.10 -4.02 6.35
C THR A 350 37.11 -3.23 5.04
N ASP A 351 38.27 -2.74 4.62
CA ASP A 351 38.37 -1.93 3.39
C ASP A 351 37.99 -2.72 2.12
N ARG A 352 38.22 -4.03 2.09
CA ARG A 352 37.74 -4.90 1.02
C ARG A 352 36.21 -4.99 1.00
N ALA A 353 35.56 -5.02 2.17
CA ALA A 353 34.10 -4.99 2.25
C ALA A 353 33.55 -3.62 1.82
N TRP A 354 34.20 -2.52 2.24
CA TRP A 354 33.88 -1.16 1.81
C TRP A 354 33.94 -1.00 0.28
N GLN A 355 34.99 -1.50 -0.37
CA GLN A 355 35.13 -1.43 -1.84
C GLN A 355 33.97 -2.12 -2.58
N SER A 356 33.49 -3.27 -2.08
CA SER A 356 32.29 -3.93 -2.65
C SER A 356 31.03 -3.09 -2.39
N ILE A 357 30.79 -2.68 -1.14
CA ILE A 357 29.61 -1.91 -0.74
C ILE A 357 29.50 -0.62 -1.55
N ARG A 358 30.62 0.10 -1.74
CA ARG A 358 30.69 1.28 -2.60
C ARG A 358 30.23 0.94 -4.01
N LYS A 359 30.88 -0.05 -4.66
CA LYS A 359 30.55 -0.44 -6.04
C LYS A 359 29.07 -0.79 -6.22
N ASP A 360 28.49 -1.47 -5.24
CA ASP A 360 27.12 -2.01 -5.32
C ASP A 360 26.05 -0.94 -5.00
N LEU A 361 26.36 0.07 -4.15
CA LEU A 361 25.39 1.07 -3.67
C LEU A 361 25.57 2.48 -4.22
N GLU A 362 26.77 2.87 -4.67
CA GLU A 362 27.04 4.20 -5.25
C GLU A 362 26.09 4.57 -6.42
N PRO A 363 25.69 3.65 -7.33
CA PRO A 363 24.67 3.96 -8.34
C PRO A 363 23.30 4.32 -7.76
N ALA A 364 22.87 3.65 -6.68
CA ALA A 364 21.59 3.93 -6.03
C ALA A 364 21.64 5.26 -5.27
N ILE A 365 22.78 5.60 -4.66
CA ILE A 365 23.00 6.89 -3.99
C ILE A 365 23.01 8.03 -5.02
N ILE A 366 23.62 7.84 -6.19
CA ILE A 366 23.57 8.82 -7.30
C ILE A 366 22.12 9.04 -7.75
N HIS A 367 21.34 7.98 -7.94
CA HIS A 367 19.95 8.10 -8.32
C HIS A 367 19.10 8.84 -7.25
N ASN A 368 19.23 8.49 -5.98
CA ASN A 368 18.53 9.16 -4.88
C ASN A 368 18.94 10.65 -4.77
N ARG A 369 20.21 10.98 -5.04
CA ARG A 369 20.69 12.36 -5.12
C ARG A 369 20.04 13.12 -6.29
N GLU A 370 19.92 12.50 -7.46
CA GLU A 370 19.23 13.09 -8.62
C GLU A 370 17.76 13.35 -8.31
N GLU A 371 17.04 12.37 -7.76
CA GLU A 371 15.64 12.54 -7.33
C GLU A 371 15.50 13.66 -6.30
N ARG A 372 16.33 13.70 -5.25
CA ARG A 372 16.30 14.77 -4.25
C ARG A 372 16.52 16.15 -4.88
N LEU A 373 17.45 16.27 -5.83
CA LEU A 373 17.71 17.52 -6.54
C LEU A 373 16.54 17.92 -7.46
N GLU A 374 15.88 16.97 -8.13
CA GLU A 374 14.67 17.20 -8.91
C GLU A 374 13.52 17.69 -8.00
N TRP A 375 13.26 16.99 -6.89
CA TRP A 375 12.26 17.36 -5.89
C TRP A 375 12.51 18.75 -5.31
N SER A 376 13.75 19.09 -4.98
CA SER A 376 14.12 20.41 -4.47
C SER A 376 13.89 21.52 -5.50
N GLN A 377 14.28 21.30 -6.76
CA GLN A 377 13.98 22.23 -7.86
C GLN A 377 12.48 22.37 -8.10
N GLN A 378 11.72 21.29 -7.98
CA GLN A 378 10.28 21.31 -8.20
C GLN A 378 9.52 22.00 -7.07
N HIS A 379 9.95 21.84 -5.80
CA HIS A 379 9.41 22.61 -4.68
C HIS A 379 9.58 24.12 -4.91
N LEU A 380 10.78 24.55 -5.28
CA LEU A 380 11.08 25.94 -5.63
C LEU A 380 10.22 26.45 -6.80
N ARG A 381 9.99 25.63 -7.83
CA ARG A 381 9.07 25.97 -8.94
C ARG A 381 7.63 26.14 -8.45
N CYS A 382 7.15 25.30 -7.55
CA CYS A 382 5.82 25.42 -6.95
C CYS A 382 5.69 26.71 -6.10
N GLU A 383 6.69 27.05 -5.28
CA GLU A 383 6.71 28.32 -4.53
C GLU A 383 6.64 29.53 -5.46
N ARG A 384 7.44 29.53 -6.53
CA ARG A 384 7.42 30.61 -7.54
C ARG A 384 6.10 30.72 -8.30
N ARG A 385 5.44 29.59 -8.59
CA ARG A 385 4.10 29.57 -9.21
C ARG A 385 3.04 30.16 -8.28
N LYS A 386 3.10 29.90 -6.97
CA LYS A 386 2.20 30.51 -5.98
C LYS A 386 2.35 32.03 -5.94
N LEU A 387 3.59 32.55 -5.92
CA LEU A 387 3.84 34.00 -5.99
C LEU A 387 3.27 34.63 -7.27
N ILE A 388 3.31 33.92 -8.41
CA ILE A 388 2.67 34.37 -9.65
C ILE A 388 1.14 34.29 -9.54
N ASP A 389 0.57 33.26 -8.91
CA ASP A 389 -0.87 33.11 -8.68
C ASP A 389 -1.46 34.24 -7.82
N GLU A 390 -0.79 34.56 -6.72
CA GLU A 390 -1.14 35.64 -5.79
C GLU A 390 -1.15 36.99 -6.53
N ARG A 391 -0.06 37.31 -7.24
CA ARG A 391 0.07 38.55 -8.02
C ARG A 391 -0.92 38.60 -9.20
N TYR A 392 -1.26 37.45 -9.78
CA TYR A 392 -2.27 37.36 -10.84
C TYR A 392 -3.71 37.46 -10.30
N ALA A 393 -3.97 37.04 -9.06
CA ALA A 393 -5.25 37.30 -8.40
C ALA A 393 -5.48 38.81 -8.19
N GLU A 394 -4.44 39.58 -7.86
CA GLU A 394 -4.51 41.04 -7.84
C GLU A 394 -4.79 41.63 -9.22
N PHE A 395 -4.05 41.19 -10.25
CA PHE A 395 -4.26 41.63 -11.63
C PHE A 395 -5.68 41.35 -12.13
N ARG A 396 -6.23 40.15 -11.86
CA ARG A 396 -7.63 39.78 -12.18
C ARG A 396 -8.62 40.77 -11.57
N ARG A 397 -8.45 41.17 -10.29
CA ARG A 397 -9.33 42.17 -9.64
C ARG A 397 -9.26 43.57 -10.24
N SER A 398 -8.22 43.90 -11.01
CA SER A 398 -8.14 45.18 -11.74
C SER A 398 -8.84 45.18 -13.11
N ILE A 399 -9.36 44.03 -13.54
CA ILE A 399 -10.05 43.83 -14.81
C ILE A 399 -11.55 43.57 -14.55
N PRO A 400 -12.48 44.13 -15.35
CA PRO A 400 -13.91 43.85 -15.22
C PRO A 400 -14.23 42.35 -15.25
N SER A 401 -15.12 41.89 -14.37
CA SER A 401 -15.44 40.45 -14.19
C SER A 401 -15.89 39.75 -15.48
N LYS A 402 -16.58 40.48 -16.37
CA LYS A 402 -16.97 40.00 -17.71
C LYS A 402 -15.81 39.59 -18.62
N GLU A 403 -14.61 40.13 -18.42
CA GLU A 403 -13.42 39.77 -19.20
C GLU A 403 -12.68 38.56 -18.61
N TRP A 404 -12.97 38.17 -17.36
CA TRP A 404 -12.29 37.05 -16.70
C TRP A 404 -12.48 35.72 -17.44
N LYS A 405 -13.59 35.57 -18.20
CA LYS A 405 -13.80 34.36 -19.02
C LYS A 405 -12.77 34.17 -20.13
N TYR A 406 -12.02 35.21 -20.52
CA TYR A 406 -10.95 35.12 -21.54
C TYR A 406 -9.54 35.00 -20.94
N LEU A 407 -9.36 35.37 -19.67
CA LEU A 407 -8.04 35.43 -19.03
C LEU A 407 -7.42 34.02 -18.86
N PRO A 408 -6.15 33.75 -19.25
CA PRO A 408 -5.57 32.41 -19.11
C PRO A 408 -5.42 31.94 -17.65
N ARG A 409 -5.13 30.66 -17.45
CA ARG A 409 -4.85 30.13 -16.10
C ARG A 409 -3.46 30.58 -15.64
N THR A 410 -3.20 30.57 -14.34
CA THR A 410 -1.89 30.93 -13.78
C THR A 410 -0.74 30.10 -14.38
N LEU A 411 -0.95 28.78 -14.59
CA LEU A 411 0.06 27.94 -15.23
C LEU A 411 0.34 28.31 -16.68
N ASP A 412 -0.67 28.78 -17.41
CA ASP A 412 -0.53 29.20 -18.81
C ASP A 412 0.37 30.44 -18.87
N ILE A 413 0.18 31.41 -17.96
CA ILE A 413 1.07 32.56 -17.78
C ILE A 413 2.48 32.14 -17.36
N CYS A 414 2.62 31.17 -16.46
CA CYS A 414 3.93 30.65 -16.03
C CYS A 414 4.76 30.01 -17.16
N LEU A 415 4.17 29.77 -18.33
CA LEU A 415 4.83 29.22 -19.52
C LEU A 415 5.13 30.29 -20.59
N LEU A 416 4.64 31.52 -20.41
CA LEU A 416 4.98 32.67 -21.24
C LEU A 416 6.27 33.34 -20.75
N GLU A 417 7.04 33.92 -21.68
CA GLU A 417 8.13 34.83 -21.33
C GLU A 417 7.57 36.19 -20.85
N PRO A 418 8.11 36.81 -19.78
CA PRO A 418 9.33 36.44 -19.03
C PRO A 418 9.10 35.47 -17.85
N PHE A 419 7.86 35.10 -17.54
CA PHE A 419 7.52 34.26 -16.37
C PHE A 419 8.17 32.87 -16.42
N ALA A 420 8.29 32.26 -17.60
CA ALA A 420 8.94 30.96 -17.79
C ALA A 420 10.40 30.95 -17.29
N LYS A 421 11.19 31.98 -17.61
CA LYS A 421 12.57 32.15 -17.10
C LYS A 421 12.58 32.34 -15.59
N LEU A 422 11.65 33.12 -15.04
CA LEU A 422 11.53 33.32 -13.61
C LEU A 422 11.28 31.99 -12.88
N VAL A 423 10.26 31.23 -13.28
CA VAL A 423 9.94 29.91 -12.70
C VAL A 423 11.12 28.94 -12.79
N THR A 424 11.78 28.86 -13.95
CA THR A 424 12.84 27.88 -14.23
C THR A 424 14.26 28.30 -13.80
N SER A 425 14.46 29.55 -13.37
CA SER A 425 15.77 30.08 -12.96
C SER A 425 16.45 29.28 -11.83
N LYS A 426 17.78 29.42 -11.69
CA LYS A 426 18.54 28.77 -10.60
C LYS A 426 18.03 29.22 -9.21
N SER A 427 18.23 28.39 -8.18
CA SER A 427 17.83 28.68 -6.79
C SER A 427 18.48 29.91 -6.19
N THR A 428 19.61 30.36 -6.73
CA THR A 428 20.28 31.61 -6.36
C THR A 428 19.47 32.87 -6.72
N VAL A 429 18.53 32.77 -7.67
CA VAL A 429 17.65 33.87 -8.06
C VAL A 429 16.45 33.92 -7.12
N LYS A 430 16.49 34.86 -6.16
CA LYS A 430 15.35 35.18 -5.29
C LYS A 430 14.29 35.93 -6.10
N ILE A 431 13.05 35.47 -6.01
CA ILE A 431 11.90 36.09 -6.67
C ILE A 431 11.02 36.70 -5.59
N SER A 432 10.53 37.91 -5.83
CA SER A 432 9.68 38.67 -4.92
C SER A 432 8.58 39.37 -5.71
N ALA A 433 7.56 39.92 -5.04
CA ALA A 433 6.50 40.70 -5.69
C ALA A 433 7.08 41.81 -6.59
N LYS A 434 8.11 42.53 -6.11
CA LYS A 434 8.83 43.58 -6.88
C LYS A 434 9.47 43.06 -8.18
N THR A 435 9.89 41.80 -8.20
CA THR A 435 10.46 41.15 -9.39
C THR A 435 9.39 40.82 -10.43
N LEU A 436 8.13 40.71 -10.02
CA LEU A 436 6.98 40.38 -10.88
C LEU A 436 6.29 41.63 -11.46
N ASP A 437 6.50 42.83 -10.90
CA ASP A 437 5.81 44.05 -11.33
C ASP A 437 6.02 44.39 -12.83
N GLU A 438 7.25 44.35 -13.34
CA GLU A 438 7.51 44.58 -14.78
C GLU A 438 6.88 43.51 -15.69
N PRO A 439 7.03 42.19 -15.41
CA PRO A 439 6.25 41.15 -16.07
C PRO A 439 4.74 41.43 -16.11
N PHE A 440 4.12 41.79 -14.98
CA PHE A 440 2.67 42.05 -14.93
C PHE A 440 2.25 43.34 -15.65
N LYS A 441 3.07 44.41 -15.65
CA LYS A 441 2.82 45.60 -16.50
C LYS A 441 2.75 45.24 -17.98
N SER A 442 3.54 44.25 -18.42
CA SER A 442 3.55 43.78 -19.82
C SER A 442 2.46 42.74 -20.15
N LEU A 443 1.79 42.17 -19.14
CA LEU A 443 0.91 41.00 -19.30
C LEU A 443 -0.21 41.24 -20.32
N SER A 444 -0.93 42.36 -20.24
CA SER A 444 -2.02 42.68 -21.19
C SER A 444 -1.56 42.78 -22.65
N LYS A 445 -0.28 43.10 -22.90
CA LYS A 445 0.31 43.08 -24.24
C LYS A 445 0.68 41.67 -24.67
N LEU A 446 1.23 40.86 -23.76
CA LEU A 446 1.53 39.45 -24.00
C LEU A 446 0.26 38.67 -24.35
N LEU A 447 -0.83 38.83 -23.57
CA LEU A 447 -2.12 38.18 -23.83
C LEU A 447 -2.66 38.50 -25.23
N LYS A 448 -2.70 39.79 -25.61
CA LYS A 448 -3.11 40.21 -26.97
C LYS A 448 -2.23 39.64 -28.08
N THR A 449 -0.96 39.37 -27.80
CA THR A 449 -0.03 38.77 -28.78
C THR A 449 -0.34 37.28 -28.94
N VAL A 450 -0.53 36.55 -27.83
CA VAL A 450 -0.91 35.13 -27.82
C VAL A 450 -2.28 34.91 -28.48
N ASP A 451 -3.25 35.78 -28.23
CA ASP A 451 -4.57 35.71 -28.88
C ASP A 451 -4.46 35.92 -30.40
N ALA A 452 -3.66 36.89 -30.85
CA ALA A 452 -3.45 37.13 -32.27
C ALA A 452 -2.70 35.97 -32.97
N GLU A 453 -1.69 35.39 -32.31
CA GLU A 453 -0.99 34.18 -32.80
C GLU A 453 -1.93 32.98 -32.89
N LEU A 454 -2.83 32.80 -31.91
CA LEU A 454 -3.85 31.75 -31.95
C LEU A 454 -4.88 32.00 -33.07
N GLN A 455 -5.36 33.23 -33.25
CA GLN A 455 -6.28 33.58 -34.34
C GLN A 455 -5.65 33.31 -35.72
N ASP A 456 -4.43 33.76 -35.94
CA ASP A 456 -3.71 33.53 -37.20
C ASP A 456 -3.49 32.02 -37.43
N HIS A 457 -3.13 31.24 -36.40
CA HIS A 457 -2.98 29.79 -36.50
C HIS A 457 -4.29 29.07 -36.85
N LEU A 458 -5.40 29.44 -36.21
CA LEU A 458 -6.71 28.82 -36.47
C LEU A 458 -7.24 29.16 -37.88
N LEU A 459 -6.93 30.36 -38.38
CA LEU A 459 -7.21 30.76 -39.76
C LEU A 459 -6.49 29.87 -40.77
N GLU A 460 -5.23 29.49 -40.51
CA GLU A 460 -4.48 28.59 -41.39
C GLU A 460 -5.12 27.19 -41.49
N LEU A 461 -5.83 26.75 -40.45
CA LEU A 461 -6.51 25.44 -40.41
C LEU A 461 -7.83 25.41 -41.22
N LEU A 462 -8.42 26.57 -41.56
CA LEU A 462 -9.66 26.62 -42.32
C LEU A 462 -9.45 26.19 -43.79
N PRO A 463 -10.43 25.49 -44.40
CA PRO A 463 -10.35 25.09 -45.80
C PRO A 463 -10.30 26.33 -46.71
N GLY A 464 -9.42 26.31 -47.70
CA GLY A 464 -9.20 27.43 -48.63
C GLY A 464 -8.14 28.46 -48.20
N SER A 465 -7.69 28.47 -46.94
CA SER A 465 -6.68 29.42 -46.42
C SER A 465 -5.39 29.51 -47.27
N LYS A 466 -5.00 28.39 -47.90
CA LYS A 466 -3.82 28.29 -48.78
C LYS A 466 -3.88 29.18 -50.01
N ALA A 467 -5.07 29.63 -50.46
CA ALA A 467 -5.22 30.59 -51.55
C ALA A 467 -4.86 32.03 -51.13
N MET A 468 -4.95 32.35 -49.83
CA MET A 468 -4.71 33.71 -49.30
C MET A 468 -3.23 34.03 -49.05
N LYS A 469 -2.29 33.18 -49.50
CA LYS A 469 -0.84 33.37 -49.31
C LYS A 469 -0.23 34.52 -50.12
N THR A 470 -0.98 35.19 -50.99
CA THR A 470 -0.48 36.29 -51.83
C THR A 470 -0.78 37.67 -51.25
N LYS A 471 0.14 38.11 -50.38
CA LYS A 471 0.40 39.49 -49.92
C LYS A 471 -0.65 40.13 -49.00
N THR A 472 -0.12 40.81 -47.98
CA THR A 472 -0.80 41.53 -46.87
C THR A 472 -1.40 40.62 -45.80
N ARG A 473 -0.99 40.81 -44.54
CA ARG A 473 -1.65 40.18 -43.37
C ARG A 473 -3.10 40.64 -43.36
N ALA A 474 -4.05 39.70 -43.32
CA ALA A 474 -5.46 40.03 -43.20
C ALA A 474 -5.67 40.89 -41.93
N SER A 475 -6.58 41.86 -41.98
CA SER A 475 -6.88 42.65 -40.79
C SER A 475 -7.45 41.74 -39.68
N THR A 476 -7.17 42.03 -38.41
CA THR A 476 -7.72 41.24 -37.29
C THR A 476 -9.25 41.15 -37.34
N SER A 477 -9.92 42.17 -37.88
CA SER A 477 -11.38 42.14 -38.14
C SER A 477 -11.77 41.09 -39.19
N THR A 478 -10.98 40.93 -40.26
CA THR A 478 -11.19 39.90 -41.30
C THR A 478 -11.02 38.50 -40.73
N VAL A 479 -9.98 38.28 -39.91
CA VAL A 479 -9.69 36.99 -39.26
C VAL A 479 -10.83 36.61 -38.32
N LEU A 480 -11.25 37.52 -37.44
CA LEU A 480 -12.36 37.30 -36.51
C LEU A 480 -13.69 37.03 -37.22
N LYS A 481 -13.97 37.69 -38.36
CA LYS A 481 -15.18 37.40 -39.17
C LYS A 481 -15.21 35.95 -39.64
N GLN A 482 -14.11 35.41 -40.16
CA GLN A 482 -14.06 34.01 -40.61
C GLN A 482 -14.17 33.03 -39.44
N LEU A 483 -13.48 33.28 -38.32
CA LEU A 483 -13.56 32.45 -37.12
C LEU A 483 -14.96 32.46 -36.46
N ASN A 484 -15.75 33.52 -36.68
CA ASN A 484 -17.11 33.68 -36.15
C ASN A 484 -18.23 33.19 -37.08
N LEU A 485 -17.91 32.61 -38.24
CA LEU A 485 -18.90 31.92 -39.06
C LEU A 485 -19.40 30.66 -38.33
N ALA A 486 -20.70 30.42 -38.34
CA ALA A 486 -21.32 29.29 -37.63
C ALA A 486 -20.84 27.92 -38.17
N HIS A 487 -20.40 27.86 -39.43
CA HIS A 487 -19.80 26.65 -40.02
C HIS A 487 -18.32 26.41 -39.61
N SER A 488 -17.63 27.41 -39.03
CA SER A 488 -16.21 27.32 -38.67
C SER A 488 -16.01 26.54 -37.37
N MET A 489 -16.15 25.22 -37.47
CA MET A 489 -16.14 24.28 -36.35
C MET A 489 -14.72 23.83 -35.97
N PHE A 490 -14.38 24.00 -34.69
CA PHE A 490 -13.09 23.57 -34.12
C PHE A 490 -13.29 22.54 -32.98
N GLN A 491 -12.22 21.82 -32.64
CA GLN A 491 -12.23 20.77 -31.61
C GLN A 491 -11.02 20.86 -30.65
N CYS A 492 -11.21 20.77 -29.33
CA CYS A 492 -10.12 20.55 -28.36
C CYS A 492 -9.64 19.09 -28.42
N GLN A 493 -8.36 18.87 -28.75
CA GLN A 493 -7.73 17.54 -28.79
C GLN A 493 -7.07 17.12 -27.46
N GLN A 494 -7.13 17.93 -26.39
CA GLN A 494 -6.44 17.62 -25.13
C GLN A 494 -7.15 16.55 -24.27
N ARG A 495 -8.49 16.44 -24.32
CA ARG A 495 -9.27 15.43 -23.59
C ARG A 495 -10.29 14.77 -24.53
N GLN A 496 -10.08 13.50 -24.89
CA GLN A 496 -10.92 12.75 -25.84
C GLN A 496 -12.39 12.52 -25.39
N TYR A 497 -12.71 12.81 -24.13
CA TYR A 497 -14.01 12.51 -23.51
C TYR A 497 -14.59 13.67 -22.68
N SER A 498 -14.10 14.90 -22.88
CA SER A 498 -14.68 16.09 -22.23
C SER A 498 -15.85 16.65 -23.05
N PRO A 499 -16.98 17.08 -22.44
CA PRO A 499 -18.06 17.74 -23.17
C PRO A 499 -17.61 19.07 -23.80
N CYS A 500 -16.54 19.71 -23.33
CA CYS A 500 -15.91 20.87 -23.98
C CYS A 500 -15.18 20.53 -25.30
N SER A 501 -15.67 19.54 -26.06
CA SER A 501 -15.01 19.02 -27.25
C SER A 501 -15.09 19.98 -28.44
N TRP A 502 -16.24 20.62 -28.66
CA TRP A 502 -16.51 21.44 -29.85
C TRP A 502 -16.49 22.93 -29.52
N LEU A 503 -15.91 23.73 -30.41
CA LEU A 503 -15.71 25.17 -30.25
C LEU A 503 -16.18 25.89 -31.53
N ILE A 504 -17.06 26.87 -31.36
CA ILE A 504 -17.67 27.65 -32.46
C ILE A 504 -17.55 29.13 -32.14
N GLY A 505 -16.99 29.92 -33.04
CA GLY A 505 -16.73 31.34 -32.79
C GLY A 505 -15.55 31.62 -31.86
N TRP A 506 -15.02 32.83 -31.96
CA TRP A 506 -13.90 33.28 -31.14
C TRP A 506 -14.25 33.35 -29.64
N ASP A 507 -15.51 33.59 -29.27
CA ASP A 507 -15.92 33.64 -27.85
C ASP A 507 -15.69 32.30 -27.15
N ALA A 508 -16.17 31.20 -27.75
CA ALA A 508 -15.96 29.86 -27.25
C ALA A 508 -14.47 29.48 -27.25
N ILE A 509 -13.73 29.81 -28.32
CA ILE A 509 -12.31 29.48 -28.48
C ILE A 509 -11.43 30.21 -27.45
N SER A 510 -11.65 31.51 -27.26
CA SER A 510 -10.86 32.35 -26.35
C SER A 510 -11.15 32.01 -24.88
N SER A 511 -12.41 31.74 -24.54
CA SER A 511 -12.82 31.37 -23.18
C SER A 511 -12.58 29.91 -22.79
N HIS A 512 -12.20 29.05 -23.75
CA HIS A 512 -12.03 27.62 -23.53
C HIS A 512 -10.79 27.24 -22.70
N HIS A 513 -11.00 26.40 -21.69
CA HIS A 513 -9.95 25.74 -20.92
C HIS A 513 -10.24 24.25 -20.77
N CYS A 514 -9.35 23.42 -21.33
CA CYS A 514 -9.51 21.95 -21.34
C CYS A 514 -8.96 21.27 -20.06
N ASN A 515 -8.45 22.03 -19.07
CA ASN A 515 -7.87 21.56 -17.80
C ASN A 515 -8.23 22.51 -16.65
N GLU A 516 -8.26 22.01 -15.41
CA GLU A 516 -8.70 22.78 -14.23
C GLU A 516 -7.76 23.96 -13.89
N GLU A 517 -8.28 24.97 -13.19
CA GLU A 517 -7.52 26.15 -12.73
C GLU A 517 -6.44 25.79 -11.69
N ASN A 518 -6.69 24.77 -10.84
CA ASN A 518 -5.83 24.41 -9.70
C ASN A 518 -4.79 23.32 -9.98
N GLU A 519 -4.88 22.63 -11.12
CA GLU A 519 -3.90 21.63 -11.53
C GLU A 519 -2.48 22.22 -11.49
N GLY A 520 -1.55 21.59 -10.76
CA GLY A 520 -0.12 21.91 -10.87
C GLY A 520 0.45 23.15 -10.15
N LEU A 521 -0.38 23.96 -9.47
CA LEU A 521 0.10 25.02 -8.58
C LEU A 521 0.70 24.48 -7.27
N ARG A 522 0.21 23.32 -6.81
CA ARG A 522 0.63 22.67 -5.56
C ARG A 522 1.43 21.37 -5.78
N PHE A 523 1.47 20.83 -7.00
CA PHE A 523 1.97 19.48 -7.28
C PHE A 523 3.00 19.41 -8.40
N ALA A 524 3.88 18.40 -8.28
CA ALA A 524 4.96 18.09 -9.19
C ALA A 524 4.49 17.37 -10.47
N ALA A 525 3.67 17.99 -11.32
CA ALA A 525 3.45 17.38 -12.65
C ALA A 525 4.73 17.51 -13.48
N LYS A 526 5.20 16.37 -14.01
CA LYS A 526 6.51 16.23 -14.68
C LYS A 526 6.59 16.98 -16.01
N THR A 527 5.46 17.28 -16.64
CA THR A 527 5.38 18.04 -17.90
C THR A 527 4.13 18.92 -17.91
N PHE A 528 4.32 20.24 -18.07
CA PHE A 528 3.24 21.16 -18.46
C PHE A 528 3.58 21.72 -19.84
N THR A 529 2.75 21.44 -20.83
CA THR A 529 2.87 22.00 -22.18
C THR A 529 1.71 22.97 -22.40
N TYR A 530 2.00 24.27 -22.46
CA TYR A 530 1.01 25.26 -22.90
C TYR A 530 0.85 25.13 -24.42
N GLN A 531 -0.17 24.38 -24.82
CA GLN A 531 -0.62 24.28 -26.21
C GLN A 531 -2.09 23.88 -26.19
N ARG A 532 -2.99 24.86 -26.32
CA ARG A 532 -4.40 24.62 -26.68
C ARG A 532 -4.39 23.89 -28.04
N ARG A 533 -4.45 22.55 -28.01
CA ARG A 533 -4.46 21.72 -29.23
C ARG A 533 -5.85 21.79 -29.84
N ILE A 534 -6.09 22.85 -30.59
CA ILE A 534 -7.35 23.10 -31.29
C ILE A 534 -7.16 22.71 -32.76
N ALA A 535 -8.09 21.96 -33.32
CA ALA A 535 -8.07 21.55 -34.73
C ALA A 535 -9.40 21.88 -35.42
N TYR A 536 -9.36 22.26 -36.70
CA TYR A 536 -10.57 22.38 -37.52
C TYR A 536 -11.20 21.00 -37.76
N SER A 537 -12.53 20.91 -37.69
CA SER A 537 -13.29 19.67 -37.90
C SER A 537 -14.22 19.82 -39.11
N SER A 538 -13.78 19.28 -40.25
CA SER A 538 -14.60 19.26 -41.47
C SER A 538 -15.92 18.51 -41.28
N ARG A 539 -15.93 17.42 -40.49
CA ARG A 539 -17.15 16.64 -40.22
C ARG A 539 -18.15 17.44 -39.38
N ALA A 540 -17.68 18.17 -38.37
CA ALA A 540 -18.55 19.03 -37.57
C ALA A 540 -19.05 20.23 -38.40
N SER A 541 -18.21 20.81 -39.28
CA SER A 541 -18.62 21.82 -40.25
C SER A 541 -19.79 21.34 -41.10
N THR A 542 -19.75 20.11 -41.63
CA THR A 542 -20.87 19.54 -42.41
C THR A 542 -22.16 19.42 -41.62
N PHE A 543 -22.11 19.14 -40.31
CA PHE A 543 -23.31 19.15 -39.47
C PHE A 543 -23.78 20.56 -39.12
N ALA A 544 -22.87 21.51 -38.92
CA ALA A 544 -23.23 22.91 -38.80
C ALA A 544 -23.95 23.40 -40.06
N ASP A 545 -23.43 23.10 -41.26
CA ASP A 545 -24.07 23.43 -42.54
C ASP A 545 -25.51 22.91 -42.61
N LEU A 546 -25.76 21.66 -42.17
CA LEU A 546 -27.11 21.09 -42.13
C LEU A 546 -28.06 21.84 -41.18
N VAL A 547 -27.58 22.25 -40.00
CA VAL A 547 -28.39 22.98 -39.02
C VAL A 547 -28.64 24.44 -39.47
N ILE A 548 -27.64 25.09 -40.07
CA ILE A 548 -27.75 26.45 -40.61
C ILE A 548 -28.76 26.49 -41.78
N ASN A 549 -28.68 25.53 -42.70
CA ASN A 549 -29.66 25.39 -43.79
C ASN A 549 -31.08 25.13 -43.25
N ALA A 550 -31.23 24.31 -42.20
CA ALA A 550 -32.53 24.08 -41.55
C ALA A 550 -33.10 25.34 -40.89
N ALA A 551 -32.24 26.27 -40.44
CA ALA A 551 -32.62 27.59 -39.93
C ALA A 551 -32.96 28.61 -41.04
N GLY A 552 -32.78 28.26 -42.32
CA GLY A 552 -33.04 29.14 -43.46
C GLY A 552 -31.92 30.15 -43.77
N LEU A 553 -30.73 29.96 -43.20
CA LEU A 553 -29.56 30.82 -43.45
C LEU A 553 -28.55 30.16 -44.41
N ASP A 554 -27.67 30.95 -45.01
CA ASP A 554 -26.56 30.49 -45.86
C ASP A 554 -25.33 30.13 -45.00
N PRO A 555 -24.85 28.86 -45.00
CA PRO A 555 -23.67 28.44 -44.25
C PRO A 555 -22.40 29.25 -44.51
N MET A 556 -22.23 29.84 -45.71
CA MET A 556 -21.02 30.59 -46.06
C MET A 556 -20.98 32.00 -45.44
N ASN A 557 -22.11 32.51 -44.97
CA ASN A 557 -22.26 33.86 -44.45
C ASN A 557 -22.83 33.93 -43.02
N ALA A 558 -23.58 32.91 -42.59
CA ALA A 558 -24.17 32.85 -41.25
C ALA A 558 -23.09 32.85 -40.16
N THR A 559 -23.19 33.81 -39.24
CA THR A 559 -22.35 33.90 -38.05
C THR A 559 -22.98 33.17 -36.88
N VAL A 560 -22.15 32.88 -35.85
CA VAL A 560 -22.62 32.41 -34.53
C VAL A 560 -23.72 33.32 -33.98
N GLN A 561 -23.56 34.64 -34.13
CA GLN A 561 -24.52 35.63 -33.66
C GLN A 561 -25.87 35.55 -34.40
N ASP A 562 -25.88 35.30 -35.71
CA ASP A 562 -27.13 35.17 -36.48
C ASP A 562 -27.93 33.93 -36.01
N MET A 563 -27.24 32.81 -35.79
CA MET A 563 -27.85 31.57 -35.27
C MET A 563 -28.35 31.72 -33.83
N ASP A 564 -27.61 32.42 -32.97
CA ASP A 564 -28.01 32.69 -31.59
C ASP A 564 -29.20 33.67 -31.53
N GLN A 565 -29.28 34.66 -32.42
CA GLN A 565 -30.39 35.62 -32.48
C GLN A 565 -31.71 35.00 -32.94
N LEU A 566 -31.67 33.98 -33.80
CA LEU A 566 -32.86 33.23 -34.18
C LEU A 566 -33.45 32.41 -33.01
N ASP A 567 -32.62 32.02 -32.03
CA ASP A 567 -32.98 31.27 -30.81
C ASP A 567 -34.01 30.13 -31.06
N LEU A 568 -33.83 29.41 -32.17
CA LEU A 568 -34.68 28.30 -32.58
C LEU A 568 -34.41 27.05 -31.72
N ARG A 569 -35.36 26.12 -31.70
CA ARG A 569 -35.13 24.76 -31.21
C ARG A 569 -35.31 23.78 -32.36
N PHE A 570 -34.44 22.79 -32.41
CA PHE A 570 -34.32 21.84 -33.51
C PHE A 570 -34.57 20.41 -33.00
N ALA A 571 -35.11 19.55 -33.84
CA ALA A 571 -35.21 18.11 -33.62
C ALA A 571 -34.34 17.34 -34.61
N CYS A 572 -33.80 16.21 -34.17
CA CYS A 572 -33.09 15.24 -35.01
C CYS A 572 -33.95 13.99 -35.19
N ASN A 573 -34.01 13.45 -36.41
CA ASN A 573 -34.72 12.19 -36.71
C ASN A 573 -34.04 10.89 -36.17
N CYS A 574 -33.20 11.00 -35.14
CA CYS A 574 -32.44 9.87 -34.60
C CYS A 574 -33.36 8.83 -33.91
N VAL A 575 -33.03 7.53 -34.05
CA VAL A 575 -33.80 6.40 -33.49
C VAL A 575 -33.66 6.26 -31.96
N THR A 576 -32.94 7.19 -31.31
CA THR A 576 -32.47 7.08 -29.93
C THR A 576 -33.61 7.13 -28.89
N TYR A 577 -34.73 7.79 -29.20
CA TYR A 577 -35.87 7.96 -28.28
C TYR A 577 -37.23 7.75 -28.97
N PRO A 578 -37.70 6.50 -29.16
CA PRO A 578 -38.97 6.19 -29.83
C PRO A 578 -40.24 6.58 -29.03
N LYS A 579 -40.13 7.45 -28.03
CA LYS A 579 -41.24 7.91 -27.15
C LYS A 579 -41.19 9.40 -26.79
N GLN A 580 -40.14 10.11 -27.15
CA GLN A 580 -39.90 11.51 -26.78
C GLN A 580 -39.06 12.15 -27.88
N ALA A 581 -39.48 13.30 -28.42
CA ALA A 581 -38.70 14.05 -29.41
C ALA A 581 -37.95 15.18 -28.69
N PRO A 582 -36.70 14.98 -28.23
CA PRO A 582 -35.94 16.04 -27.59
C PRO A 582 -35.70 17.20 -28.55
N GLY A 583 -35.96 18.42 -28.09
CA GLY A 583 -35.57 19.63 -28.78
C GLY A 583 -34.21 20.14 -28.28
N TYR A 584 -33.43 20.67 -29.21
CA TYR A 584 -32.04 21.07 -29.00
C TYR A 584 -31.85 22.53 -29.41
N GLN A 585 -31.00 23.27 -28.69
CA GLN A 585 -30.35 24.45 -29.23
C GLN A 585 -29.41 24.04 -30.37
N TRP A 586 -29.14 24.93 -31.33
CA TRP A 586 -28.38 24.59 -32.55
C TRP A 586 -26.98 24.01 -32.24
N GLN A 587 -26.26 24.57 -31.26
CA GLN A 587 -24.96 24.06 -30.81
C GLN A 587 -25.06 22.66 -30.18
N ALA A 588 -26.04 22.45 -29.30
CA ALA A 588 -26.31 21.17 -28.65
C ALA A 588 -26.73 20.07 -29.64
N LEU A 589 -27.41 20.45 -30.73
CA LEU A 589 -27.72 19.54 -31.83
C LEU A 589 -26.45 19.12 -32.58
N ILE A 590 -25.55 20.04 -32.91
CA ILE A 590 -24.28 19.69 -33.58
C ILE A 590 -23.45 18.73 -32.72
N GLU A 591 -23.41 18.92 -31.40
CA GLU A 591 -22.76 17.98 -30.49
C GLU A 591 -23.47 16.62 -30.46
N HIS A 592 -24.81 16.58 -30.42
CA HIS A 592 -25.59 15.35 -30.54
C HIS A 592 -25.25 14.58 -31.82
N LEU A 593 -25.24 15.28 -32.97
CA LEU A 593 -24.89 14.73 -34.28
C LEU A 593 -23.48 14.13 -34.26
N MET A 594 -22.48 14.88 -33.78
CA MET A 594 -21.09 14.41 -33.65
C MET A 594 -20.92 13.23 -32.69
N LYS A 595 -21.64 13.22 -31.56
CA LYS A 595 -21.53 12.17 -30.54
C LYS A 595 -22.04 10.80 -31.02
N TYR A 596 -23.02 10.80 -31.91
CA TYR A 596 -23.65 9.57 -32.43
C TYR A 596 -23.36 9.28 -33.91
N ASP A 597 -22.50 10.06 -34.57
CA ASP A 597 -22.06 9.88 -35.97
C ASP A 597 -21.53 8.47 -36.29
N ASN A 598 -20.92 7.79 -35.30
CA ASN A 598 -20.38 6.43 -35.44
C ASN A 598 -20.69 5.51 -34.23
N SER A 599 -21.80 5.75 -33.52
CA SER A 599 -22.18 4.92 -32.37
C SER A 599 -22.67 3.53 -32.80
N ARG A 600 -22.06 2.48 -32.23
CA ARG A 600 -22.45 1.07 -32.46
C ARG A 600 -23.85 0.69 -31.95
N TYR A 601 -24.44 1.53 -31.08
CA TYR A 601 -25.71 1.24 -30.42
C TYR A 601 -26.83 2.20 -30.86
N PHE A 602 -26.48 3.40 -31.32
CA PHE A 602 -27.41 4.47 -31.68
C PHE A 602 -26.88 5.20 -32.91
N SER A 603 -27.01 4.59 -34.09
CA SER A 603 -26.54 5.21 -35.33
C SER A 603 -27.59 6.16 -35.89
N HIS A 604 -27.16 7.34 -36.32
CA HIS A 604 -27.93 8.15 -37.26
C HIS A 604 -28.09 7.38 -38.59
N PRO A 605 -29.18 7.63 -39.35
CA PRO A 605 -29.15 7.34 -40.79
C PRO A 605 -27.96 8.08 -41.44
N LYS A 606 -27.46 7.57 -42.58
CA LYS A 606 -26.26 8.11 -43.27
C LYS A 606 -26.33 9.61 -43.54
N SER A 607 -27.54 10.15 -43.66
CA SER A 607 -27.86 11.57 -43.63
C SER A 607 -28.90 11.79 -42.52
N PRO A 608 -28.55 12.37 -41.35
CA PRO A 608 -29.53 12.76 -40.36
C PRO A 608 -30.35 13.93 -40.87
N GLU A 609 -31.66 13.91 -40.63
CA GLU A 609 -32.53 15.05 -40.94
C GLU A 609 -32.71 15.89 -39.68
N VAL A 610 -32.56 17.21 -39.88
CA VAL A 610 -32.75 18.24 -38.87
C VAL A 610 -34.01 19.03 -39.25
N GLN A 611 -34.87 19.26 -38.28
CA GLN A 611 -36.10 20.05 -38.46
C GLN A 611 -36.21 21.11 -37.38
N VAL A 612 -36.66 22.31 -37.73
CA VAL A 612 -37.01 23.36 -36.75
C VAL A 612 -38.35 22.97 -36.10
N LEU A 613 -38.44 23.10 -34.78
CA LEU A 613 -39.66 22.84 -34.02
C LEU A 613 -40.65 24.00 -34.13
N SER A 614 -41.95 23.70 -34.04
CA SER A 614 -42.99 24.72 -33.99
C SER A 614 -42.82 25.66 -32.79
N ASP A 615 -43.28 26.90 -32.94
CA ASP A 615 -43.18 27.94 -31.90
C ASP A 615 -43.72 27.47 -30.54
N THR A 616 -44.83 26.71 -30.55
CA THR A 616 -45.42 26.10 -29.36
C THR A 616 -44.45 25.18 -28.62
N LYS A 617 -43.88 24.19 -29.32
CA LYS A 617 -42.89 23.26 -28.74
C LYS A 617 -41.61 23.98 -28.32
N THR A 618 -41.20 24.99 -29.08
CA THR A 618 -40.06 25.86 -28.75
C THR A 618 -40.29 26.63 -27.44
N GLN A 619 -41.50 27.15 -27.21
CA GLN A 619 -41.86 27.83 -25.95
C GLN A 619 -41.88 26.86 -24.75
N ASP A 620 -42.45 25.66 -24.93
CA ASP A 620 -42.47 24.63 -23.87
C ASP A 620 -41.05 24.25 -23.42
N ILE A 621 -40.14 24.02 -24.38
CA ILE A 621 -38.74 23.70 -24.11
C ILE A 621 -38.05 24.87 -23.39
N LYS A 622 -38.22 26.11 -23.86
CA LYS A 622 -37.65 27.32 -23.22
C LYS A 622 -38.16 27.54 -21.80
N ALA A 623 -39.41 27.17 -21.51
CA ALA A 623 -39.95 27.21 -20.14
C ALA A 623 -39.27 26.17 -19.24
N GLN A 624 -38.99 24.97 -19.76
CA GLN A 624 -38.36 23.87 -19.02
C GLN A 624 -36.85 24.08 -18.83
N GLU A 625 -36.16 24.72 -19.79
CA GLU A 625 -34.75 25.15 -19.68
C GLU A 625 -34.52 25.98 -18.40
N LYS A 626 -35.48 26.84 -18.01
CA LYS A 626 -35.43 27.69 -16.80
C LYS A 626 -35.49 26.93 -15.47
N VAL A 627 -35.86 25.64 -15.46
CA VAL A 627 -35.99 24.81 -14.25
C VAL A 627 -34.78 23.85 -14.09
N HIS A 628 -33.81 23.90 -15.00
CA HIS A 628 -32.67 22.99 -15.03
C HIS A 628 -31.74 23.12 -13.79
N SER A 629 -31.15 22.01 -13.34
CA SER A 629 -30.26 21.95 -12.16
C SER A 629 -28.94 22.74 -12.29
N MET A 630 -28.71 23.45 -13.41
CA MET A 630 -27.56 24.34 -13.60
C MET A 630 -27.72 25.68 -12.86
N TRP A 631 -28.96 26.14 -12.66
CA TRP A 631 -29.26 27.42 -12.01
C TRP A 631 -28.91 27.39 -10.52
N THR A 632 -28.89 26.20 -9.90
CA THR A 632 -28.54 25.99 -8.49
C THR A 632 -27.08 25.59 -8.25
N ARG A 633 -26.23 25.45 -9.29
CA ARG A 633 -24.80 25.10 -9.10
C ARG A 633 -23.98 26.34 -8.72
N PRO A 634 -22.98 26.22 -7.82
CA PRO A 634 -22.08 27.30 -7.44
C PRO A 634 -21.07 27.61 -8.54
N SER A 635 -21.52 28.27 -9.61
CA SER A 635 -20.72 28.59 -10.80
C SER A 635 -21.10 29.96 -11.40
N TRP A 636 -21.86 30.77 -10.66
CA TRP A 636 -22.24 32.13 -11.03
C TRP A 636 -21.33 33.16 -10.36
N ILE A 637 -21.05 34.25 -11.08
CA ILE A 637 -20.33 35.43 -10.58
C ILE A 637 -21.03 36.72 -11.02
N CYS A 638 -20.79 37.81 -10.29
CA CYS A 638 -21.26 39.15 -10.66
C CYS A 638 -20.47 39.68 -11.86
N GLY A 639 -21.15 40.31 -12.83
CA GLY A 639 -20.52 40.95 -13.98
C GLY A 639 -19.87 42.30 -13.67
N HIS A 640 -20.31 42.96 -12.60
CA HIS A 640 -19.94 44.34 -12.23
C HIS A 640 -18.84 44.46 -11.19
N CYS A 641 -18.64 43.45 -10.33
CA CYS A 641 -17.60 43.49 -9.29
C CYS A 641 -16.87 42.15 -9.09
N ALA A 642 -15.72 42.23 -8.42
CA ALA A 642 -14.79 41.12 -8.21
C ALA A 642 -15.06 40.30 -6.92
N GLU A 643 -16.20 40.49 -6.27
CA GLU A 643 -16.54 39.86 -4.97
C GLU A 643 -16.69 38.33 -5.07
N PHE A 644 -17.36 37.87 -6.13
CA PHE A 644 -17.45 36.45 -6.47
C PHE A 644 -16.27 36.05 -7.37
N GLY A 645 -15.15 35.70 -6.73
CA GLY A 645 -13.94 35.20 -7.38
C GLY A 645 -14.10 33.82 -8.03
N LEU A 646 -13.16 33.46 -8.90
CA LEU A 646 -13.04 32.12 -9.52
C LEU A 646 -13.00 30.95 -8.51
N SER A 647 -12.59 31.22 -7.27
CA SER A 647 -12.54 30.27 -6.15
C SER A 647 -13.70 30.42 -5.15
N ASN A 648 -14.69 31.27 -5.45
CA ASN A 648 -15.82 31.63 -4.59
C ASN A 648 -17.09 31.93 -5.42
N CYS A 649 -17.29 31.23 -6.54
CA CYS A 649 -18.54 31.29 -7.31
C CYS A 649 -19.73 30.87 -6.43
N LYS A 650 -20.91 31.43 -6.72
CA LYS A 650 -22.16 31.14 -5.98
C LYS A 650 -23.23 30.57 -6.91
N ASP A 651 -24.32 30.10 -6.32
CA ASP A 651 -25.56 29.80 -7.06
C ASP A 651 -26.15 31.07 -7.69
N ARG A 652 -27.04 30.93 -8.67
CA ARG A 652 -27.59 32.07 -9.40
C ARG A 652 -28.32 33.06 -8.48
N SER A 653 -29.19 32.56 -7.60
CA SER A 653 -29.98 33.36 -6.65
C SER A 653 -29.10 34.25 -5.77
N THR A 654 -28.03 33.71 -5.17
CA THR A 654 -27.10 34.49 -4.35
C THR A 654 -26.42 35.62 -5.14
N VAL A 655 -26.15 35.42 -6.44
CA VAL A 655 -25.56 36.47 -7.29
C VAL A 655 -26.62 37.50 -7.70
N GLU A 656 -27.85 37.07 -8.02
CA GLU A 656 -28.96 37.98 -8.35
C GLU A 656 -29.27 38.92 -7.18
N THR A 657 -29.43 38.40 -5.96
CA THR A 657 -29.62 39.23 -4.75
C THR A 657 -28.44 40.19 -4.51
N HIS A 658 -27.20 39.76 -4.72
CA HIS A 658 -26.05 40.66 -4.62
C HIS A 658 -26.05 41.76 -5.70
N VAL A 659 -26.49 41.45 -6.91
CA VAL A 659 -26.58 42.42 -8.02
C VAL A 659 -27.70 43.43 -7.75
N GLU A 660 -28.80 43.01 -7.16
CA GLU A 660 -29.85 43.90 -6.64
C GLU A 660 -29.29 44.78 -5.49
N ASP A 661 -28.77 44.18 -4.42
CA ASP A 661 -28.33 44.86 -3.19
C ASP A 661 -27.14 45.83 -3.37
N LYS A 662 -26.21 45.54 -4.30
CA LYS A 662 -24.95 46.31 -4.45
C LYS A 662 -24.80 47.06 -5.77
N HIS A 663 -25.63 46.76 -6.76
CA HIS A 663 -25.56 47.40 -8.07
C HIS A 663 -26.91 48.04 -8.49
N ASP A 664 -27.95 47.98 -7.65
CA ASP A 664 -29.29 48.54 -7.90
C ASP A 664 -29.95 47.99 -9.18
N ILE A 665 -29.68 46.73 -9.54
CA ILE A 665 -30.21 46.07 -10.74
C ILE A 665 -31.22 44.99 -10.33
N THR A 666 -32.51 45.27 -10.53
CA THR A 666 -33.63 44.41 -10.11
C THR A 666 -34.06 43.35 -11.13
N ASP A 667 -33.63 43.45 -12.40
CA ASP A 667 -33.84 42.43 -13.44
C ASP A 667 -32.50 42.14 -14.17
N PRO A 668 -31.62 41.31 -13.57
CA PRO A 668 -30.25 41.12 -14.04
C PRO A 668 -30.16 40.28 -15.33
N ILE A 669 -29.52 40.86 -16.34
CA ILE A 669 -29.34 40.23 -17.65
C ILE A 669 -28.20 39.19 -17.61
N GLN A 670 -28.54 37.95 -17.92
CA GLN A 670 -27.57 36.86 -18.06
C GLN A 670 -26.57 37.15 -19.20
N GLY A 671 -25.28 37.03 -18.88
CA GLY A 671 -24.19 37.35 -19.81
C GLY A 671 -23.66 38.79 -19.68
N THR A 672 -24.37 39.66 -18.96
CA THR A 672 -23.95 41.04 -18.67
C THR A 672 -23.79 41.28 -17.18
N ASP A 673 -24.89 41.13 -16.41
CA ASP A 673 -24.94 41.46 -14.99
C ASP A 673 -24.66 40.24 -14.11
N ILE A 674 -25.12 39.06 -14.55
CA ILE A 674 -24.81 37.75 -13.95
C ILE A 674 -24.14 36.84 -14.99
N LEU A 675 -23.03 36.21 -14.61
CA LEU A 675 -22.18 35.44 -15.52
C LEU A 675 -22.06 34.00 -15.05
N TYR A 676 -22.30 33.05 -15.97
CA TYR A 676 -22.05 31.63 -15.72
C TYR A 676 -20.60 31.26 -16.08
N PHE A 677 -19.83 30.83 -15.09
CA PHE A 677 -18.40 30.55 -15.25
C PHE A 677 -18.13 29.06 -15.42
N THR A 678 -18.18 28.61 -16.68
CA THR A 678 -18.05 27.20 -17.09
C THR A 678 -16.74 26.52 -16.68
N ARG A 679 -15.68 27.27 -16.32
CA ARG A 679 -14.39 26.68 -15.90
C ARG A 679 -14.40 26.06 -14.50
N VAL A 680 -15.37 26.44 -13.66
CA VAL A 680 -15.52 25.92 -12.28
C VAL A 680 -16.58 24.81 -12.22
N ALA A 681 -17.51 24.80 -13.17
CA ALA A 681 -18.46 23.72 -13.34
C ALA A 681 -17.76 22.48 -13.91
N GLU A 682 -17.87 21.35 -13.21
CA GLU A 682 -17.51 20.04 -13.77
C GLU A 682 -18.28 19.80 -15.07
N SER A 683 -17.58 19.91 -16.20
CA SER A 683 -17.95 19.27 -17.47
C SER A 683 -19.43 19.40 -17.84
N PHE A 684 -19.94 20.63 -17.95
CA PHE A 684 -21.31 20.88 -18.39
C PHE A 684 -21.35 21.54 -19.77
N VAL A 685 -21.62 20.72 -20.78
CA VAL A 685 -22.46 21.15 -21.91
C VAL A 685 -23.91 21.18 -21.41
N PRO A 686 -24.75 22.13 -21.86
CA PRO A 686 -26.20 22.05 -21.67
C PRO A 686 -26.74 20.69 -22.09
N LEU A 687 -26.96 19.80 -21.11
CA LEU A 687 -27.66 18.56 -21.37
C LEU A 687 -29.03 18.93 -21.96
N PRO A 688 -29.45 18.30 -23.07
CA PRO A 688 -30.74 18.61 -23.67
C PRO A 688 -31.83 18.45 -22.62
N THR A 689 -32.75 19.40 -22.56
CA THR A 689 -33.95 19.29 -21.71
C THR A 689 -34.89 18.26 -22.35
N VAL A 690 -34.59 16.97 -22.13
CA VAL A 690 -35.38 15.86 -22.65
C VAL A 690 -36.66 15.76 -21.82
N VAL A 691 -37.81 16.11 -22.40
CA VAL A 691 -39.10 16.06 -21.72
C VAL A 691 -40.10 15.16 -22.45
N ALA A 692 -40.93 14.48 -21.65
CA ALA A 692 -41.98 13.59 -22.07
C ALA A 692 -43.29 14.34 -22.31
N GLU A 693 -44.04 13.98 -23.35
CA GLU A 693 -45.39 14.51 -23.58
C GLU A 693 -46.39 13.98 -22.52
N PRO A 694 -47.30 14.82 -22.00
CA PRO A 694 -48.51 14.35 -21.32
C PRO A 694 -49.42 13.60 -22.30
N ARG A 695 -50.11 12.57 -21.82
CA ARG A 695 -50.95 11.69 -22.64
C ARG A 695 -52.23 12.41 -23.07
N PRO A 696 -52.66 12.35 -24.36
CA PRO A 696 -53.98 12.84 -24.75
C PRO A 696 -55.09 12.02 -24.11
N GLU A 697 -56.14 12.68 -23.63
CA GLU A 697 -57.33 12.05 -23.08
C GLU A 697 -58.26 11.58 -24.21
N THR A 698 -58.73 10.34 -24.13
CA THR A 698 -59.85 9.85 -24.95
C THR A 698 -61.03 9.46 -24.04
N SER A 699 -62.05 10.31 -24.10
CA SER A 699 -63.48 10.06 -23.89
C SER A 699 -63.98 8.67 -24.35
N ILE A 700 -65.07 8.06 -23.86
CA ILE A 700 -66.10 8.44 -22.85
C ILE A 700 -66.78 7.15 -22.30
N ALA A 701 -66.94 7.06 -20.97
CA ALA A 701 -68.09 6.60 -20.14
C ALA A 701 -68.89 5.28 -20.40
N PRO A 702 -69.78 4.83 -19.48
CA PRO A 702 -70.04 5.29 -18.10
C PRO A 702 -69.99 4.22 -16.97
N GLU A 703 -69.59 4.71 -15.79
CA GLU A 703 -70.07 4.40 -14.42
C GLU A 703 -70.61 3.02 -14.02
N SER A 704 -69.98 2.44 -12.98
CA SER A 704 -70.71 2.23 -11.72
C SER A 704 -69.82 2.49 -10.48
N THR A 705 -70.20 3.52 -9.74
CA THR A 705 -69.96 3.80 -8.31
C THR A 705 -68.94 2.95 -7.51
N SER A 706 -67.84 3.57 -7.05
CA SER A 706 -67.67 4.00 -5.64
C SER A 706 -66.21 4.27 -5.26
N SER A 707 -66.00 5.17 -4.29
CA SER A 707 -64.70 5.73 -3.91
C SER A 707 -63.86 4.81 -3.01
N SER A 708 -62.53 4.76 -3.23
CA SER A 708 -61.53 4.83 -2.14
C SER A 708 -60.09 4.93 -2.67
N ASN A 709 -59.26 5.71 -1.97
CA ASN A 709 -57.83 5.90 -2.26
C ASN A 709 -57.02 4.62 -2.00
N LEU A 710 -56.11 4.24 -2.91
CA LEU A 710 -55.01 3.29 -2.66
C LEU A 710 -53.71 3.70 -3.40
N PRO A 711 -52.51 3.40 -2.84
CA PRO A 711 -51.25 4.01 -3.25
C PRO A 711 -50.54 3.30 -4.41
N GLN A 712 -49.52 3.96 -4.96
CA GLN A 712 -48.62 3.39 -5.97
C GLN A 712 -47.95 2.10 -5.46
N LYS A 713 -48.06 1.04 -6.26
CA LYS A 713 -47.59 -0.30 -5.93
C LYS A 713 -46.11 -0.43 -6.27
N HIS A 714 -45.23 -0.44 -5.26
CA HIS A 714 -43.82 -0.85 -5.44
C HIS A 714 -43.75 -2.25 -6.03
N GLU A 715 -42.91 -2.47 -7.04
CA GLU A 715 -42.64 -3.83 -7.54
C GLU A 715 -41.86 -4.63 -6.49
N GLU A 716 -42.43 -5.75 -6.03
CA GLU A 716 -41.79 -6.64 -5.07
C GLU A 716 -40.53 -7.26 -5.67
N VAL A 717 -39.40 -7.06 -5.00
CA VAL A 717 -38.10 -7.63 -5.39
C VAL A 717 -37.88 -8.94 -4.66
N PHE A 718 -37.43 -9.98 -5.35
CA PHE A 718 -37.21 -11.32 -4.80
C PHE A 718 -35.72 -11.70 -4.79
N VAL A 719 -35.28 -12.44 -3.77
CA VAL A 719 -33.89 -12.91 -3.58
C VAL A 719 -33.86 -14.40 -3.30
N CYS A 720 -32.91 -15.11 -3.93
CA CYS A 720 -32.75 -16.57 -3.84
C CYS A 720 -32.07 -16.98 -2.53
N LEU A 721 -32.70 -17.87 -1.77
CA LEU A 721 -32.18 -18.39 -0.49
C LEU A 721 -31.27 -19.62 -0.67
N ARG A 722 -31.30 -20.26 -1.83
CA ARG A 722 -30.47 -21.44 -2.16
C ARG A 722 -29.06 -21.09 -2.66
N CYS A 723 -28.81 -19.82 -3.00
CA CYS A 723 -27.48 -19.34 -3.36
C CYS A 723 -26.62 -19.12 -2.10
N GLY A 724 -25.63 -19.98 -1.88
CA GLY A 724 -24.72 -19.88 -0.73
C GLY A 724 -23.97 -18.53 -0.65
N GLU A 725 -23.59 -18.15 0.57
CA GLU A 725 -23.19 -16.80 1.01
C GLU A 725 -21.86 -16.25 0.47
N SER A 726 -21.49 -16.56 -0.78
CA SER A 726 -20.53 -15.72 -1.49
C SER A 726 -21.18 -14.34 -1.75
N ALA A 727 -20.67 -13.30 -1.09
CA ALA A 727 -21.27 -11.96 -0.99
C ALA A 727 -21.56 -11.24 -2.33
N TYR A 728 -21.10 -11.78 -3.46
CA TYR A 728 -21.32 -11.25 -4.80
C TYR A 728 -22.58 -11.79 -5.50
N LYS A 729 -23.10 -12.96 -5.11
CA LYS A 729 -24.25 -13.61 -5.79
C LYS A 729 -25.58 -13.47 -5.06
N SER A 730 -25.58 -13.33 -3.73
CA SER A 730 -26.80 -13.11 -2.92
C SER A 730 -27.44 -11.72 -3.13
N ARG A 731 -26.76 -10.81 -3.86
CA ARG A 731 -27.26 -9.46 -4.17
C ARG A 731 -28.05 -9.36 -5.47
N GLN A 732 -28.15 -10.44 -6.28
CA GLN A 732 -29.00 -10.41 -7.48
C GLN A 732 -30.48 -10.33 -7.08
N GLN A 733 -31.09 -9.24 -7.51
CA GLN A 733 -32.50 -8.91 -7.32
C GLN A 733 -33.27 -9.39 -8.55
N TYR A 734 -34.32 -10.15 -8.32
CA TYR A 734 -35.11 -10.79 -9.36
C TYR A 734 -36.58 -10.37 -9.23
N ASN A 735 -37.30 -10.24 -10.35
CA ASN A 735 -38.76 -10.28 -10.31
C ASN A 735 -39.25 -11.74 -10.19
N LEU A 736 -40.55 -11.95 -9.94
CA LEU A 736 -41.11 -13.28 -9.64
C LEU A 736 -40.83 -14.33 -10.74
N LYS A 737 -40.94 -13.94 -12.02
CA LYS A 737 -40.62 -14.84 -13.16
C LYS A 737 -39.14 -15.17 -13.22
N ALA A 738 -38.27 -14.17 -13.01
CA ALA A 738 -36.83 -14.35 -13.10
C ALA A 738 -36.29 -15.25 -11.96
N ILE A 739 -36.85 -15.16 -10.74
CA ILE A 739 -36.40 -16.01 -9.63
C ILE A 739 -36.85 -17.47 -9.77
N GLN A 740 -38.06 -17.71 -10.31
CA GLN A 740 -38.52 -19.06 -10.62
C GLN A 740 -37.63 -19.72 -11.69
N ALA A 741 -37.29 -18.99 -12.76
CA ALA A 741 -36.38 -19.48 -13.79
C ALA A 741 -34.94 -19.71 -13.26
N HIS A 742 -34.46 -18.85 -12.35
CA HIS A 742 -33.18 -19.03 -11.66
C HIS A 742 -33.17 -20.28 -10.78
N LEU A 743 -34.18 -20.49 -9.94
CA LEU A 743 -34.28 -21.65 -9.04
C LEU A 743 -34.41 -22.97 -9.81
N LEU A 744 -35.19 -23.00 -10.90
CA LEU A 744 -35.27 -24.15 -11.79
C LEU A 744 -33.92 -24.45 -12.45
N SER A 745 -33.24 -23.44 -13.02
CA SER A 745 -32.02 -23.64 -13.83
C SER A 745 -30.73 -23.82 -13.02
N LYS A 746 -30.63 -23.26 -11.81
CA LYS A 746 -29.41 -23.31 -10.97
C LYS A 746 -29.52 -24.21 -9.76
N HIS A 747 -30.72 -24.39 -9.22
CA HIS A 747 -30.96 -25.21 -8.03
C HIS A 747 -31.83 -26.44 -8.30
N GLN A 748 -32.29 -26.63 -9.54
CA GLN A 748 -33.14 -27.75 -9.97
C GLN A 748 -34.42 -27.88 -9.12
N VAL A 749 -34.96 -26.74 -8.66
CA VAL A 749 -36.21 -26.67 -7.88
C VAL A 749 -37.36 -26.29 -8.83
N PRO A 750 -38.22 -27.24 -9.26
CA PRO A 750 -39.30 -26.95 -10.21
C PRO A 750 -40.53 -26.29 -9.58
N ALA A 751 -40.71 -26.41 -8.26
CA ALA A 751 -41.82 -25.84 -7.51
C ALA A 751 -41.30 -25.00 -6.33
N ALA A 752 -40.71 -23.85 -6.66
CA ALA A 752 -40.10 -22.94 -5.70
C ALA A 752 -41.12 -22.39 -4.68
N LYS A 753 -40.82 -22.53 -3.38
CA LYS A 753 -41.64 -22.02 -2.28
C LYS A 753 -41.07 -20.71 -1.71
N LYS A 754 -41.96 -19.75 -1.48
CA LYS A 754 -41.64 -18.52 -0.76
C LYS A 754 -41.16 -18.85 0.67
N ASP A 755 -40.18 -18.10 1.13
CA ASP A 755 -39.48 -18.19 2.41
C ASP A 755 -38.71 -19.50 2.68
N ILE A 756 -38.63 -20.40 1.68
CA ILE A 756 -37.81 -21.62 1.69
C ILE A 756 -36.76 -21.57 0.57
N ASP A 757 -37.17 -21.24 -0.65
CA ASP A 757 -36.29 -21.18 -1.84
C ASP A 757 -35.97 -19.74 -2.24
N TYR A 758 -36.90 -18.81 -1.99
CA TYR A 758 -36.73 -17.37 -2.22
C TYR A 758 -37.57 -16.56 -1.24
N ARG A 759 -37.16 -15.33 -0.94
CA ARG A 759 -37.96 -14.37 -0.15
C ARG A 759 -38.16 -13.05 -0.89
N ILE A 760 -39.17 -12.29 -0.49
CA ILE A 760 -39.27 -10.88 -0.87
C ILE A 760 -38.21 -10.10 -0.07
N LYS A 761 -37.51 -9.21 -0.74
CA LYS A 761 -36.67 -8.19 -0.13
C LYS A 761 -37.55 -6.96 0.07
N SER A 762 -37.85 -6.63 1.33
CA SER A 762 -38.47 -5.35 1.69
C SER A 762 -37.64 -4.19 1.11
N PRO A 763 -38.28 -3.06 0.76
CA PRO A 763 -37.60 -1.89 0.18
C PRO A 763 -36.43 -1.40 1.04
#